data_AF-A0A024VW74-F1
#
_entry.id   AF-A0A024VW74-F1
#
_cell.length_a   1.000
_cell.length_b   1.000
_cell.length_c   1.000
_cell.angle_alpha   90.00
_cell.angle_beta   90.00
_cell.angle_gamma   90.00
#
_symmetry.space_group_name_H-M   'P 1'
#
loop_
_entity.id
_entity.type
_entity.pdbx_description
1 polymer ?
#
loop_
_entity_poly.entity_id
_entity_poly.type
_entity_poly.pdbx_seq_one_letter_code
_entity_poly.pdbx_strand_id
1 'polypeptide(L)'
;MWGRIGNEQGDITKKLEEFCNISTKYEGKNYENWQCYYKNKNKNKCKMEPNSKKDKDKPKITKFHNFFEFWVTYLLTDTILWNDKFKTCMNNTNITDCSDGCNKHCVCFDKWVKQKEQEWNKIKELLTKEQNMVQQYYHKINYHFQGYFFHVMDKLNHDEAKWKELTQELKKKIDSSKGNEGTKDSQDAIKVLLDYLKEKSTICKDNNTIEACSSNMNPQKNPCANNSTTTTGGDNKHATVKQIAQYLKRKAYYEANKRSDGLHKLKGKAHEGIYKRGAKKNDFKDNLCRIMIKHSNRDTRRSKQPCAGKDGQRTMFQLLKGWENGRKVTEKHLYDVFLPPRRQHFCTSNLEYLINGVHQKILKIQKGKINHSFLVHVLLAAKMDAQEIITRYKNQNGLSGKRESIEPEHKEAMCRAIRYSFADIGDIIRGRDLWNRDESIKNLEPKLKHIFGKIKDKLPNGIKHNYEDPNYIKLREDWWEANRHQVWESMKCAMKNGITCGSSDHTPLDDYIPQKLRWMTEWAEWYCKVQKKAYKELKDGCQKCMDKDASCWKGESVCEKCTAACDAYKEKIEPWRIQWETVSAIYQILYKDAEIYAGNGGPGYYNTKVQKEDKPVVDFLYELHLQNGGKKGPPAATHPSKSVTTLVKRDTTVDTPSTVYSTAEGYVHQELPNVGCVSQKFFCNTNGNEDKYVFREKPKDHDEACKCENNTKPTAPKRTLPSTQNPCVNGGDSSGAQITSVRDVAEEMQKEVHEGMLKRSGDKSGKGDKSCLEGDINKAQFENGTKGSALKGDICRLEKQHTNAKSSRGYTYKGPCTGKDGDHKMFEVKDGWKSGKEIEIADDVYLPPRREHFCTSNLENLNTDASGLKGDKAMHTLLVYVLLAAKEQADFIKEKYTNKKNPHDFSDDATKCRAMKYSFADIGDIIKGTDLWDQNKGEKDTQRNLEQIFEKIKDELGSKYTGDETKPPYKQLRSDWWEANRDQVWEAMKCHINDLKDLSIDKSKSHCGYSDHTPLDDYIPQRLRWMTEWAEWYCKVQKKAYEELVKGCKECKGGKCMNGDPKCTTCMSACAEYWKKIQPWKQQWEKIKEKYNDLYKRATESGGPIKSNDPKDQEAIEFLSKLQKKFVVGDECMDFT
;
A
#
# COMPACT_ATOMS: atom_id res chain seq x y z
N MET A 1 -53.17 -20.53 -17.99
CA MET A 1 -52.96 -19.22 -17.35
C MET A 1 -51.95 -18.43 -18.16
N TRP A 2 -52.44 -17.32 -18.68
CA TRP A 2 -51.87 -16.48 -19.73
C TRP A 2 -52.05 -15.03 -19.27
N GLY A 3 -51.01 -14.21 -19.28
CA GLY A 3 -51.12 -12.85 -18.76
C GLY A 3 -51.17 -11.76 -19.83
N ARG A 4 -52.22 -10.95 -19.88
CA ARG A 4 -52.26 -9.68 -20.65
C ARG A 4 -51.75 -8.52 -19.80
N ILE A 5 -51.21 -7.44 -20.36
CA ILE A 5 -51.10 -6.16 -19.65
C ILE A 5 -51.74 -5.06 -20.52
N GLY A 6 -52.97 -4.67 -20.18
CA GLY A 6 -53.67 -3.42 -20.59
C GLY A 6 -53.95 -3.20 -22.08
N ASN A 7 -54.78 -2.21 -22.41
CA ASN A 7 -55.01 -1.69 -23.78
C ASN A 7 -54.59 -0.21 -23.92
N GLU A 8 -53.85 0.33 -22.94
CA GLU A 8 -53.44 1.74 -22.92
C GLU A 8 -52.38 1.99 -24.02
N GLN A 9 -52.65 2.95 -24.91
CA GLN A 9 -51.65 3.52 -25.84
C GLN A 9 -50.66 4.37 -25.03
N GLY A 10 -49.34 4.20 -25.24
CA GLY A 10 -48.33 5.00 -24.53
C GLY A 10 -46.97 4.30 -24.38
N ASP A 11 -46.12 4.90 -23.54
CA ASP A 11 -44.77 4.40 -23.24
C ASP A 11 -44.81 2.98 -22.62
N ILE A 12 -44.08 2.03 -23.23
CA ILE A 12 -44.04 0.61 -22.79
C ILE A 12 -43.57 0.47 -21.34
N THR A 13 -42.75 1.39 -20.84
CA THR A 13 -42.25 1.39 -19.47
C THR A 13 -43.35 1.72 -18.46
N LYS A 14 -44.26 2.65 -18.81
CA LYS A 14 -45.46 2.98 -18.03
C LYS A 14 -46.50 1.86 -18.12
N LYS A 15 -46.73 1.34 -19.33
CA LYS A 15 -47.67 0.22 -19.57
C LYS A 15 -47.33 -1.01 -18.72
N LEU A 16 -46.03 -1.29 -18.53
CA LEU A 16 -45.54 -2.46 -17.81
C LEU A 16 -45.06 -2.14 -16.39
N GLU A 17 -45.23 -0.92 -15.88
CA GLU A 17 -44.64 -0.46 -14.62
C GLU A 17 -44.98 -1.38 -13.43
N GLU A 18 -46.27 -1.71 -13.25
CA GLU A 18 -46.71 -2.63 -12.20
C GLU A 18 -46.09 -4.05 -12.39
N PHE A 19 -45.95 -4.53 -13.63
CA PHE A 19 -45.33 -5.82 -13.93
C PHE A 19 -43.83 -5.82 -13.63
N CYS A 20 -43.16 -4.70 -13.90
CA CYS A 20 -41.73 -4.54 -13.62
C CYS A 20 -41.43 -4.58 -12.11
N ASN A 21 -42.36 -4.10 -11.27
CA ASN A 21 -42.16 -3.82 -9.84
C ASN A 21 -42.54 -4.96 -8.86
N ILE A 22 -43.28 -5.99 -9.27
CA ILE A 22 -43.75 -7.07 -8.37
C ILE A 22 -42.83 -8.31 -8.43
N SER A 23 -42.56 -8.97 -7.29
CA SER A 23 -41.65 -10.13 -7.16
C SER A 23 -42.31 -11.51 -7.27
N THR A 24 -43.62 -11.63 -7.03
CA THR A 24 -44.36 -12.91 -7.09
C THR A 24 -45.80 -12.68 -7.57
N LYS A 25 -46.24 -13.51 -8.54
CA LYS A 25 -47.58 -13.57 -9.17
C LYS A 25 -48.27 -12.21 -9.39
N TYR A 26 -48.19 -11.72 -10.63
CA TYR A 26 -48.79 -10.46 -11.05
C TYR A 26 -50.32 -10.57 -11.15
N GLU A 27 -51.04 -9.81 -10.33
CA GLU A 27 -52.49 -9.58 -10.36
C GLU A 27 -52.80 -8.08 -10.51
N GLY A 28 -52.02 -7.38 -11.34
CA GLY A 28 -52.13 -5.93 -11.55
C GLY A 28 -53.43 -5.49 -12.22
N LYS A 29 -53.75 -4.19 -12.13
CA LYS A 29 -55.03 -3.60 -12.59
C LYS A 29 -55.31 -3.80 -14.08
N ASN A 30 -54.26 -4.04 -14.86
CA ASN A 30 -54.30 -4.22 -16.31
C ASN A 30 -54.04 -5.68 -16.73
N TYR A 31 -54.01 -6.64 -15.79
CA TYR A 31 -53.77 -8.04 -16.09
C TYR A 31 -55.02 -8.82 -16.51
N GLU A 32 -55.01 -9.50 -17.66
CA GLU A 32 -56.03 -10.51 -17.97
C GLU A 32 -55.43 -11.91 -17.93
N ASN A 33 -56.04 -12.79 -17.15
CA ASN A 33 -55.62 -14.19 -17.07
C ASN A 33 -56.43 -15.04 -18.05
N TRP A 34 -55.84 -15.49 -19.16
CA TRP A 34 -56.50 -16.44 -20.05
C TRP A 34 -56.20 -17.89 -19.62
N GLN A 35 -57.16 -18.78 -19.81
CA GLN A 35 -57.00 -20.21 -19.71
C GLN A 35 -57.53 -20.84 -20.99
N CYS A 36 -56.63 -21.45 -21.76
CA CYS A 36 -56.97 -22.14 -22.99
C CYS A 36 -56.93 -23.64 -22.75
N TYR A 37 -57.92 -24.36 -23.24
CA TYR A 37 -57.96 -25.81 -23.15
C TYR A 37 -58.36 -26.41 -24.48
N TYR A 38 -57.78 -27.58 -24.75
CA TYR A 38 -58.06 -28.38 -25.92
C TYR A 38 -58.76 -29.68 -25.49
N LYS A 39 -60.01 -29.88 -25.94
CA LYS A 39 -60.74 -31.15 -25.75
C LYS A 39 -60.93 -31.92 -27.06
N ASN A 40 -61.23 -31.22 -28.17
CA ASN A 40 -61.27 -31.74 -29.55
C ASN A 40 -61.36 -30.56 -30.54
N LYS A 41 -61.38 -30.84 -31.86
CA LYS A 41 -61.44 -29.85 -32.97
C LYS A 41 -62.55 -28.79 -32.82
N ASN A 42 -63.68 -29.13 -32.18
CA ASN A 42 -64.83 -28.23 -31.98
C ASN A 42 -64.87 -27.60 -30.56
N LYS A 43 -64.00 -28.05 -29.64
CA LYS A 43 -63.90 -27.60 -28.25
C LYS A 43 -62.45 -27.19 -27.94
N ASN A 44 -61.96 -26.20 -28.70
CA ASN A 44 -60.70 -25.49 -28.46
C ASN A 44 -61.00 -24.01 -28.13
N LYS A 45 -61.14 -23.71 -26.84
CA LYS A 45 -61.59 -22.40 -26.34
C LYS A 45 -60.60 -21.82 -25.36
N CYS A 46 -60.50 -20.49 -25.35
CA CYS A 46 -59.79 -19.70 -24.36
C CYS A 46 -60.81 -18.89 -23.55
N LYS A 47 -60.75 -19.02 -22.23
CA LYS A 47 -61.57 -18.26 -21.28
C LYS A 47 -60.69 -17.26 -20.56
N MET A 48 -61.09 -16.00 -20.52
CA MET A 48 -60.49 -14.98 -19.67
C MET A 48 -61.15 -15.05 -18.29
N GLU A 49 -60.34 -15.15 -17.22
CA GLU A 49 -60.81 -15.03 -15.84
C GLU A 49 -60.95 -13.55 -15.46
N PRO A 50 -62.16 -13.09 -15.08
CA PRO A 50 -62.39 -11.69 -14.71
C PRO A 50 -61.50 -11.29 -13.52
N ASN A 51 -60.86 -10.12 -13.63
CA ASN A 51 -60.01 -9.58 -12.58
C ASN A 51 -60.84 -8.61 -11.71
N SER A 52 -60.78 -8.75 -10.38
CA SER A 52 -61.76 -8.23 -9.40
C SER A 52 -61.92 -6.69 -9.33
N LYS A 53 -61.16 -5.92 -10.13
CA LYS A 53 -61.10 -4.45 -10.05
C LYS A 53 -61.46 -3.67 -11.32
N LYS A 54 -61.71 -4.31 -12.49
CA LYS A 54 -62.11 -3.60 -13.74
C LYS A 54 -63.28 -4.22 -14.51
N ASP A 55 -63.40 -5.55 -14.59
CA ASP A 55 -64.45 -6.20 -15.39
C ASP A 55 -65.52 -6.81 -14.47
N LYS A 56 -66.64 -6.09 -14.29
CA LYS A 56 -67.88 -6.65 -13.68
C LYS A 56 -68.69 -7.53 -14.66
N ASP A 57 -68.24 -7.65 -15.90
CA ASP A 57 -68.94 -8.39 -16.96
C ASP A 57 -68.46 -9.84 -17.14
N LYS A 58 -69.36 -10.68 -17.67
CA LYS A 58 -69.22 -12.13 -17.86
C LYS A 58 -67.87 -12.55 -18.49
N PRO A 59 -67.34 -13.75 -18.16
CA PRO A 59 -66.07 -14.24 -18.69
C PRO A 59 -66.03 -14.21 -20.23
N LYS A 60 -65.01 -13.54 -20.80
CA LYS A 60 -64.78 -13.50 -22.26
C LYS A 60 -64.32 -14.89 -22.73
N ILE A 61 -65.10 -15.52 -23.60
CA ILE A 61 -64.75 -16.82 -24.22
C ILE A 61 -64.49 -16.59 -25.71
N THR A 62 -63.32 -17.00 -26.18
CA THR A 62 -62.94 -16.91 -27.60
C THR A 62 -62.40 -18.23 -28.11
N LYS A 63 -62.32 -18.37 -29.44
CA LYS A 63 -61.64 -19.50 -30.08
C LYS A 63 -60.13 -19.34 -29.90
N PHE A 64 -59.40 -20.45 -29.75
CA PHE A 64 -57.94 -20.41 -29.63
C PHE A 64 -57.25 -19.69 -30.80
N HIS A 65 -57.78 -19.82 -32.03
CA HIS A 65 -57.30 -19.07 -33.20
C HIS A 65 -57.25 -17.57 -32.94
N ASN A 66 -58.36 -17.00 -32.50
CA ASN A 66 -58.49 -15.57 -32.28
C ASN A 66 -57.57 -15.11 -31.14
N PHE A 67 -57.45 -15.93 -30.08
CA PHE A 67 -56.49 -15.68 -29.00
C PHE A 67 -55.04 -15.69 -29.51
N PHE A 68 -54.70 -16.62 -30.40
CA PHE A 68 -53.36 -16.76 -30.95
C PHE A 68 -52.96 -15.57 -31.84
N GLU A 69 -53.82 -15.20 -32.79
CA GLU A 69 -53.63 -14.02 -33.66
C GLU A 69 -53.47 -12.73 -32.82
N PHE A 70 -54.30 -12.61 -31.77
CA PHE A 70 -54.19 -11.54 -30.80
C PHE A 70 -52.84 -11.57 -30.07
N TRP A 71 -52.42 -12.71 -29.53
CA TRP A 71 -51.15 -12.83 -28.82
C TRP A 71 -49.93 -12.46 -29.68
N VAL A 72 -49.90 -12.90 -30.95
CA VAL A 72 -48.80 -12.59 -31.90
C VAL A 72 -48.75 -11.09 -32.21
N THR A 73 -49.92 -10.46 -32.44
CA THR A 73 -50.00 -9.01 -32.72
C THR A 73 -49.42 -8.19 -31.57
N TYR A 74 -49.75 -8.53 -30.32
CA TYR A 74 -49.21 -7.83 -29.15
C TYR A 74 -47.74 -8.15 -28.90
N LEU A 75 -47.29 -9.39 -29.13
CA LEU A 75 -45.86 -9.73 -29.05
C LEU A 75 -45.03 -8.82 -29.96
N LEU A 76 -45.48 -8.63 -31.21
CA LEU A 76 -44.80 -7.79 -32.20
C LEU A 76 -44.88 -6.30 -31.84
N THR A 77 -46.05 -5.82 -31.43
CA THR A 77 -46.26 -4.42 -31.02
C THR A 77 -45.37 -4.07 -29.83
N ASP A 78 -45.42 -4.86 -28.76
CA ASP A 78 -44.61 -4.64 -27.56
C ASP A 78 -43.11 -4.76 -27.88
N THR A 79 -42.72 -5.66 -28.79
CA THR A 79 -41.33 -5.79 -29.26
C THR A 79 -40.82 -4.49 -29.90
N ILE A 80 -41.62 -3.86 -30.76
CA ILE A 80 -41.23 -2.62 -31.43
C ILE A 80 -41.06 -1.49 -30.41
N LEU A 81 -41.99 -1.38 -29.46
CA LEU A 81 -41.91 -0.37 -28.40
C LEU A 81 -40.70 -0.60 -27.50
N TRP A 82 -40.37 -1.85 -27.17
CA TRP A 82 -39.15 -2.19 -26.44
C TRP A 82 -37.87 -1.87 -27.21
N ASN A 83 -37.83 -2.12 -28.52
CA ASN A 83 -36.65 -1.87 -29.35
C ASN A 83 -36.26 -0.37 -29.35
N ASP A 84 -37.26 0.51 -29.39
CA ASP A 84 -37.06 1.96 -29.33
C ASP A 84 -36.42 2.40 -28.00
N LYS A 85 -36.94 1.89 -26.87
CA LYS A 85 -36.38 2.16 -25.54
C LYS A 85 -34.98 1.55 -25.36
N PHE A 86 -34.77 0.34 -25.87
CA PHE A 86 -33.49 -0.36 -25.83
C PHE A 86 -32.39 0.40 -26.57
N LYS A 87 -32.66 0.90 -27.78
CA LYS A 87 -31.67 1.64 -28.58
C LYS A 87 -31.16 2.86 -27.87
N THR A 88 -32.03 3.62 -27.21
CA THR A 88 -31.62 4.78 -26.41
C THR A 88 -30.64 4.35 -25.32
N CYS A 89 -30.92 3.26 -24.61
CA CYS A 89 -30.04 2.73 -23.57
C CYS A 89 -28.73 2.12 -24.10
N MET A 90 -28.74 1.58 -25.33
CA MET A 90 -27.55 0.96 -25.93
C MET A 90 -26.65 1.94 -26.65
N ASN A 91 -27.23 3.01 -27.20
CA ASN A 91 -26.50 4.08 -27.86
C ASN A 91 -26.05 5.16 -26.86
N ASN A 92 -26.51 5.11 -25.61
CA ASN A 92 -26.00 6.01 -24.57
C ASN A 92 -24.56 5.64 -24.19
N THR A 93 -23.63 6.35 -24.81
CA THR A 93 -22.18 6.27 -24.59
C THR A 93 -21.67 7.33 -23.63
N ASN A 94 -22.54 8.09 -22.97
CA ASN A 94 -22.12 9.04 -21.96
C ASN A 94 -21.71 8.29 -20.68
N ILE A 95 -20.47 8.52 -20.22
CA ILE A 95 -19.91 7.91 -19.01
C ILE A 95 -20.68 8.35 -17.76
N THR A 96 -21.24 9.56 -17.77
CA THR A 96 -21.90 10.17 -16.60
C THR A 96 -23.36 9.77 -16.42
N ASP A 97 -23.97 9.13 -17.42
CA ASP A 97 -25.35 8.66 -17.36
C ASP A 97 -25.42 7.25 -16.78
N CYS A 98 -25.20 7.15 -15.48
CA CYS A 98 -25.69 6.01 -14.71
C CYS A 98 -27.22 6.11 -14.59
N SER A 99 -27.92 5.93 -15.73
CA SER A 99 -29.36 6.01 -15.74
C SER A 99 -29.94 4.74 -15.13
N ASP A 100 -30.27 4.80 -13.84
CA ASP A 100 -31.09 3.77 -13.17
C ASP A 100 -32.34 3.43 -14.00
N GLY A 101 -32.85 4.39 -14.76
CA GLY A 101 -33.88 4.19 -15.78
C GLY A 101 -33.52 3.09 -16.80
N CYS A 102 -32.35 3.14 -17.44
CA CYS A 102 -31.97 2.13 -18.43
C CYS A 102 -31.77 0.75 -17.81
N ASN A 103 -31.18 0.65 -16.61
CA ASN A 103 -31.10 -0.63 -15.91
C ASN A 103 -32.50 -1.19 -15.63
N LYS A 104 -33.39 -0.39 -15.02
CA LYS A 104 -34.77 -0.79 -14.71
C LYS A 104 -35.52 -1.25 -15.97
N HIS A 105 -35.37 -0.52 -17.07
CA HIS A 105 -35.96 -0.86 -18.36
C HIS A 105 -35.38 -2.18 -18.91
N CYS A 106 -34.06 -2.36 -18.93
CA CYS A 106 -33.42 -3.59 -19.40
C CYS A 106 -33.81 -4.82 -18.55
N VAL A 107 -33.86 -4.67 -17.21
CA VAL A 107 -34.28 -5.73 -16.28
C VAL A 107 -35.74 -6.09 -16.52
N CYS A 108 -36.61 -5.09 -16.69
CA CYS A 108 -38.02 -5.36 -16.99
C CYS A 108 -38.21 -6.00 -18.37
N PHE A 109 -37.46 -5.56 -19.38
CA PHE A 109 -37.49 -6.16 -20.70
C PHE A 109 -37.13 -7.64 -20.65
N ASP A 110 -36.09 -8.02 -19.91
CA ASP A 110 -35.71 -9.43 -19.74
C ASP A 110 -36.76 -10.25 -18.98
N LYS A 111 -37.38 -9.68 -17.93
CA LYS A 111 -38.52 -10.32 -17.26
C LYS A 111 -39.67 -10.55 -18.24
N TRP A 112 -39.99 -9.54 -19.06
CA TRP A 112 -41.03 -9.63 -20.08
C TRP A 112 -40.70 -10.69 -21.13
N VAL A 113 -39.46 -10.75 -21.64
CA VAL A 113 -39.03 -11.78 -22.60
C VAL A 113 -39.15 -13.18 -22.00
N LYS A 114 -38.70 -13.39 -20.76
CA LYS A 114 -38.83 -14.68 -20.05
C LYS A 114 -40.30 -15.09 -19.89
N GLN A 115 -41.18 -14.14 -19.58
CA GLN A 115 -42.62 -14.36 -19.50
C GLN A 115 -43.20 -14.77 -20.86
N LYS A 116 -42.79 -14.11 -21.95
CA LYS A 116 -43.22 -14.46 -23.32
C LYS A 116 -42.70 -15.81 -23.79
N GLU A 117 -41.50 -16.20 -23.38
CA GLU A 117 -40.96 -17.55 -23.63
C GLU A 117 -41.79 -18.62 -22.91
N GLN A 118 -42.18 -18.40 -21.65
CA GLN A 118 -43.05 -19.32 -20.90
C GLN A 118 -44.46 -19.42 -21.50
N GLU A 119 -45.02 -18.29 -21.92
CA GLU A 119 -46.29 -18.25 -22.65
C GLU A 119 -46.18 -19.08 -23.93
N TRP A 120 -45.18 -18.81 -24.77
CA TRP A 120 -44.99 -19.53 -26.03
C TRP A 120 -44.86 -21.04 -25.85
N ASN A 121 -44.14 -21.51 -24.83
CA ASN A 121 -44.02 -22.95 -24.53
C ASN A 121 -45.38 -23.60 -24.25
N LYS A 122 -46.26 -22.93 -23.51
CA LYS A 122 -47.64 -23.39 -23.28
C LYS A 122 -48.48 -23.35 -24.57
N ILE A 123 -48.21 -22.41 -25.48
CA ILE A 123 -48.97 -22.27 -26.74
C ILE A 123 -48.58 -23.45 -27.62
N LYS A 124 -47.28 -23.73 -27.66
CA LYS A 124 -46.70 -24.86 -28.37
C LYS A 124 -47.25 -26.19 -27.87
N GLU A 125 -47.36 -26.39 -26.56
CA GLU A 125 -47.99 -27.59 -25.99
C GLU A 125 -49.43 -27.78 -26.49
N LEU A 126 -50.24 -26.71 -26.52
CA LEU A 126 -51.61 -26.76 -27.02
C LEU A 126 -51.66 -27.02 -28.54
N LEU A 127 -50.80 -26.36 -29.31
CA LEU A 127 -50.67 -26.58 -30.75
C LEU A 127 -50.33 -28.04 -31.05
N THR A 128 -49.41 -28.66 -30.30
CA THR A 128 -48.99 -30.05 -30.54
C THR A 128 -50.06 -31.11 -30.27
N LYS A 129 -51.11 -30.79 -29.50
CA LYS A 129 -52.26 -31.70 -29.29
C LYS A 129 -53.19 -31.79 -30.53
N GLU A 130 -53.04 -30.83 -31.46
CA GLU A 130 -53.64 -30.64 -32.78
C GLU A 130 -52.84 -31.07 -34.03
N GLN A 131 -52.69 -32.36 -34.40
CA GLN A 131 -51.82 -32.78 -35.54
C GLN A 131 -52.03 -32.00 -36.86
N ASN A 132 -53.27 -31.64 -37.24
CA ASN A 132 -53.57 -30.86 -38.46
C ASN A 132 -53.57 -29.33 -38.28
N MET A 133 -53.64 -28.79 -37.06
CA MET A 133 -53.57 -27.33 -36.83
C MET A 133 -52.12 -26.83 -36.81
N VAL A 134 -51.18 -27.63 -36.30
CA VAL A 134 -49.74 -27.33 -36.24
C VAL A 134 -49.25 -26.74 -37.57
N GLN A 135 -49.45 -27.45 -38.68
CA GLN A 135 -48.95 -27.02 -39.99
C GLN A 135 -49.55 -25.69 -40.45
N GLN A 136 -50.85 -25.42 -40.22
CA GLN A 136 -51.49 -24.19 -40.68
C GLN A 136 -50.99 -22.93 -39.95
N TYR A 137 -50.88 -22.96 -38.62
CA TYR A 137 -50.36 -21.81 -37.86
C TYR A 137 -48.87 -21.61 -38.08
N TYR A 138 -48.08 -22.70 -38.13
CA TYR A 138 -46.64 -22.60 -38.40
C TYR A 138 -46.37 -22.10 -39.82
N HIS A 139 -47.14 -22.53 -40.82
CA HIS A 139 -47.03 -22.02 -42.19
C HIS A 139 -47.43 -20.54 -42.27
N LYS A 140 -48.51 -20.15 -41.58
CA LYS A 140 -48.98 -18.75 -41.54
C LYS A 140 -47.96 -17.81 -40.88
N ILE A 141 -47.34 -18.22 -39.78
CA ILE A 141 -46.28 -17.45 -39.10
C ILE A 141 -44.99 -17.35 -39.92
N ASN A 142 -44.56 -18.47 -40.53
CA ASN A 142 -43.29 -18.51 -41.26
C ASN A 142 -43.34 -17.73 -42.58
N TYR A 143 -44.50 -17.64 -43.25
CA TYR A 143 -44.67 -16.86 -44.48
C TYR A 143 -45.19 -15.44 -44.26
N HIS A 144 -45.97 -15.18 -43.20
CA HIS A 144 -46.75 -13.93 -43.07
C HIS A 144 -46.48 -13.14 -41.78
N PHE A 145 -45.22 -12.98 -41.32
CA PHE A 145 -44.95 -11.86 -40.40
C PHE A 145 -45.48 -10.53 -40.97
N GLN A 146 -45.45 -10.35 -42.30
CA GLN A 146 -46.08 -9.23 -42.99
C GLN A 146 -47.62 -9.20 -42.91
N GLY A 147 -48.29 -10.34 -42.71
CA GLY A 147 -49.75 -10.38 -42.53
C GLY A 147 -50.22 -9.69 -41.24
N TYR A 148 -49.33 -9.53 -40.26
CA TYR A 148 -49.59 -8.78 -39.03
C TYR A 148 -49.31 -7.28 -39.19
N PHE A 149 -48.75 -6.84 -40.32
CA PHE A 149 -48.36 -5.44 -40.55
C PHE A 149 -49.50 -4.49 -40.22
N PHE A 150 -50.63 -4.60 -40.90
CA PHE A 150 -51.76 -3.69 -40.70
C PHE A 150 -52.27 -3.69 -39.25
N HIS A 151 -52.35 -4.86 -38.61
CA HIS A 151 -52.78 -4.99 -37.21
C HIS A 151 -51.80 -4.36 -36.20
N VAL A 152 -50.50 -4.42 -36.48
CA VAL A 152 -49.47 -3.82 -35.63
C VAL A 152 -49.35 -2.31 -35.88
N MET A 153 -49.45 -1.88 -37.14
CA MET A 153 -49.40 -0.48 -37.56
C MET A 153 -50.55 0.35 -36.99
N ASP A 154 -51.77 -0.19 -37.00
CA ASP A 154 -52.95 0.41 -36.37
C ASP A 154 -52.71 0.69 -34.88
N LYS A 155 -52.00 -0.22 -34.19
CA LYS A 155 -51.63 -0.07 -32.77
C LYS A 155 -50.45 0.88 -32.52
N LEU A 156 -49.64 1.19 -33.54
CA LEU A 156 -48.45 2.03 -33.44
C LEU A 156 -48.64 3.43 -34.05
N ASN A 157 -49.88 3.89 -34.21
CA ASN A 157 -50.20 5.18 -34.84
C ASN A 157 -49.55 5.36 -36.23
N HIS A 158 -49.46 4.28 -37.03
CA HIS A 158 -48.91 4.28 -38.39
C HIS A 158 -47.39 4.55 -38.54
N ASP A 159 -46.55 4.31 -37.53
CA ASP A 159 -45.08 4.42 -37.63
C ASP A 159 -44.41 3.25 -38.42
N GLU A 160 -44.26 3.43 -39.73
CA GLU A 160 -43.81 2.38 -40.66
C GLU A 160 -42.30 2.10 -40.55
N ALA A 161 -41.52 3.10 -40.14
CA ALA A 161 -40.07 2.99 -40.05
C ALA A 161 -39.64 1.95 -39.01
N LYS A 162 -40.28 1.96 -37.84
CA LYS A 162 -39.98 1.02 -36.74
C LYS A 162 -40.32 -0.44 -37.10
N TRP A 163 -41.42 -0.65 -37.83
CA TRP A 163 -41.77 -1.98 -38.35
C TRP A 163 -40.75 -2.49 -39.37
N LYS A 164 -40.39 -1.65 -40.36
CA LYS A 164 -39.42 -2.02 -41.41
C LYS A 164 -38.09 -2.46 -40.80
N GLU A 165 -37.62 -1.75 -39.79
CA GLU A 165 -36.37 -2.06 -39.11
C GLU A 165 -36.40 -3.39 -38.35
N LEU A 166 -37.40 -3.63 -37.51
CA LEU A 166 -37.55 -4.92 -36.80
C LEU A 166 -37.59 -6.07 -37.80
N THR A 167 -38.36 -5.91 -38.88
CA THR A 167 -38.54 -6.94 -39.90
C THR A 167 -37.23 -7.21 -40.66
N GLN A 168 -36.43 -6.17 -40.95
CA GLN A 168 -35.10 -6.33 -41.56
C GLN A 168 -34.12 -7.06 -40.62
N GLU A 169 -34.08 -6.70 -39.33
CA GLU A 169 -33.21 -7.39 -38.37
C GLU A 169 -33.58 -8.86 -38.20
N LEU A 170 -34.87 -9.17 -38.12
CA LEU A 170 -35.36 -10.55 -38.07
C LEU A 170 -35.05 -11.32 -39.35
N LYS A 171 -35.23 -10.69 -40.51
CA LYS A 171 -34.92 -11.30 -41.82
C LYS A 171 -33.44 -11.66 -41.92
N LYS A 172 -32.53 -10.75 -41.56
CA LYS A 172 -31.08 -11.03 -41.49
C LYS A 172 -30.77 -12.26 -40.62
N LYS A 173 -31.44 -12.40 -39.48
CA LYS A 173 -31.24 -13.52 -38.56
C LYS A 173 -31.80 -14.83 -39.12
N ILE A 174 -32.96 -14.81 -39.76
CA ILE A 174 -33.57 -15.97 -40.43
C ILE A 174 -32.71 -16.43 -41.60
N ASP A 175 -32.20 -15.51 -42.42
CA ASP A 175 -31.34 -15.86 -43.56
C ASP A 175 -30.01 -16.47 -43.08
N SER A 176 -29.49 -16.00 -41.95
CA SER A 176 -28.30 -16.58 -41.32
C SER A 176 -28.50 -18.00 -40.77
N SER A 177 -29.72 -18.39 -40.38
CA SER A 177 -30.01 -19.73 -39.85
C SER A 177 -30.23 -20.77 -40.95
N LYS A 178 -30.67 -20.35 -42.15
CA LYS A 178 -30.91 -21.22 -43.31
C LYS A 178 -29.65 -21.70 -44.04
N GLY A 179 -28.51 -21.01 -43.88
CA GLY A 179 -27.27 -21.32 -44.62
C GLY A 179 -26.47 -22.54 -44.14
N ASN A 180 -26.88 -23.25 -43.07
CA ASN A 180 -26.03 -24.23 -42.39
C ASN A 180 -26.52 -25.70 -42.35
N GLU A 181 -27.74 -26.04 -42.75
CA GLU A 181 -28.20 -27.44 -42.83
C GLU A 181 -29.40 -27.56 -43.80
N GLY A 182 -29.34 -28.56 -44.69
CA GLY A 182 -30.43 -28.88 -45.62
C GLY A 182 -31.70 -29.31 -44.87
N THR A 183 -32.80 -28.68 -45.27
CA THR A 183 -34.21 -29.11 -45.14
C THR A 183 -34.50 -30.33 -44.26
N LYS A 184 -34.91 -30.09 -43.01
CA LYS A 184 -36.04 -30.75 -42.32
C LYS A 184 -36.22 -30.06 -40.95
N ASP A 185 -37.40 -29.50 -40.73
CA ASP A 185 -37.84 -28.69 -39.58
C ASP A 185 -37.29 -27.26 -39.50
N SER A 186 -37.82 -26.41 -40.39
CA SER A 186 -37.76 -24.95 -40.29
C SER A 186 -38.05 -24.46 -38.87
N GLN A 187 -37.06 -23.88 -38.20
CA GLN A 187 -37.21 -23.28 -36.88
C GLN A 187 -38.41 -22.31 -36.86
N ASP A 188 -39.35 -22.50 -35.92
CA ASP A 188 -40.52 -21.64 -35.72
C ASP A 188 -40.14 -20.14 -35.74
N ALA A 189 -40.75 -19.30 -36.60
CA ALA A 189 -40.35 -17.88 -36.68
C ALA A 189 -40.51 -17.12 -35.35
N ILE A 190 -41.49 -17.50 -34.51
CA ILE A 190 -41.64 -16.99 -33.14
C ILE A 190 -40.48 -17.41 -32.24
N LYS A 191 -39.94 -18.63 -32.40
CA LYS A 191 -38.75 -19.06 -31.67
C LYS A 191 -37.53 -18.21 -32.07
N VAL A 192 -37.35 -17.92 -33.36
CA VAL A 192 -36.27 -17.04 -33.84
C VAL A 192 -36.40 -15.63 -33.25
N LEU A 193 -37.62 -15.09 -33.21
CA LEU A 193 -37.92 -13.81 -32.58
C LEU A 193 -37.59 -13.84 -31.08
N LEU A 194 -38.08 -14.82 -30.33
CA LEU A 194 -37.81 -14.93 -28.89
C LEU A 194 -36.33 -15.13 -28.59
N ASP A 195 -35.60 -15.92 -29.38
CA ASP A 195 -34.15 -16.08 -29.27
C ASP A 195 -33.41 -14.76 -29.53
N TYR A 196 -33.90 -13.95 -30.47
CA TYR A 196 -33.42 -12.59 -30.70
C TYR A 196 -33.70 -11.64 -29.54
N LEU A 197 -34.92 -11.65 -29.01
CA LEU A 197 -35.29 -10.78 -27.89
C LEU A 197 -34.54 -11.15 -26.62
N LYS A 198 -34.35 -12.44 -26.35
CA LYS A 198 -33.59 -12.97 -25.22
C LYS A 198 -32.13 -12.57 -25.29
N GLU A 199 -31.56 -12.58 -26.49
CA GLU A 199 -30.21 -12.09 -26.72
C GLU A 199 -30.11 -10.58 -26.46
N LYS A 200 -30.99 -9.78 -27.06
CA LYS A 200 -31.02 -8.32 -26.85
C LYS A 200 -31.26 -7.96 -25.39
N SER A 201 -32.15 -8.65 -24.68
CA SER A 201 -32.44 -8.40 -23.26
C SER A 201 -31.24 -8.70 -22.38
N THR A 202 -30.56 -9.83 -22.63
CA THR A 202 -29.33 -10.21 -21.92
C THR A 202 -28.26 -9.15 -22.11
N ILE A 203 -28.02 -8.73 -23.36
CA ILE A 203 -27.04 -7.68 -23.69
C ILE A 203 -27.41 -6.34 -23.04
N CYS A 204 -28.68 -5.93 -23.10
CA CYS A 204 -29.17 -4.69 -22.50
C CYS A 204 -28.77 -4.62 -21.03
N LYS A 205 -29.10 -5.70 -20.30
CA LYS A 205 -28.82 -5.81 -18.87
C LYS A 205 -27.34 -5.86 -18.57
N ASP A 206 -26.60 -6.63 -19.36
CA ASP A 206 -25.15 -6.73 -19.25
C ASP A 206 -24.46 -5.38 -19.49
N ASN A 207 -24.97 -4.55 -20.39
CA ASN A 207 -24.39 -3.24 -20.70
C ASN A 207 -24.91 -2.12 -19.79
N ASN A 208 -26.02 -2.33 -19.10
CA ASN A 208 -26.68 -1.36 -18.22
C ASN A 208 -26.90 -1.96 -16.83
N THR A 209 -25.89 -2.62 -16.30
CA THR A 209 -25.89 -3.23 -14.97
C THR A 209 -25.96 -2.19 -13.86
N ILE A 210 -26.71 -2.49 -12.80
CA ILE A 210 -26.73 -1.67 -11.57
C ILE A 210 -25.38 -1.71 -10.81
N GLU A 211 -24.50 -2.66 -11.13
CA GLU A 211 -23.14 -2.73 -10.56
C GLU A 211 -22.36 -1.42 -10.71
N ALA A 212 -22.54 -0.72 -11.84
CA ALA A 212 -21.89 0.57 -12.07
C ALA A 212 -22.59 1.74 -11.34
N CYS A 213 -23.86 1.57 -10.95
CA CYS A 213 -24.74 2.66 -10.51
C CYS A 213 -25.22 2.52 -9.07
N SER A 214 -24.68 1.58 -8.29
CA SER A 214 -25.11 1.36 -6.92
C SER A 214 -24.71 2.55 -6.03
N SER A 215 -25.64 3.50 -5.93
CA SER A 215 -25.64 4.72 -5.12
C SER A 215 -25.87 4.47 -3.62
N ASN A 216 -26.02 3.21 -3.21
CA ASN A 216 -26.27 2.83 -1.81
C ASN A 216 -25.02 2.81 -0.92
N MET A 217 -23.84 3.11 -1.45
CA MET A 217 -22.72 3.46 -0.59
C MET A 217 -22.69 4.98 -0.48
N ASN A 218 -23.14 5.51 0.66
CA ASN A 218 -22.62 6.79 1.13
C ASN A 218 -21.10 6.70 0.94
N PRO A 219 -20.47 7.47 0.04
CA PRO A 219 -19.06 7.27 -0.27
C PRO A 219 -18.30 7.45 1.03
N GLN A 220 -17.85 6.34 1.61
CA GLN A 220 -17.02 6.38 2.79
C GLN A 220 -15.80 7.19 2.37
N LYS A 221 -15.57 8.31 3.05
CA LYS A 221 -14.52 9.25 2.67
C LYS A 221 -13.24 8.47 2.46
N ASN A 222 -12.71 8.51 1.24
CA ASN A 222 -11.50 7.78 0.90
C ASN A 222 -10.40 8.25 1.88
N PRO A 223 -9.84 7.36 2.71
CA PRO A 223 -8.89 7.75 3.76
C PRO A 223 -7.58 8.31 3.18
N CYS A 224 -7.33 8.08 1.89
CA CYS A 224 -6.15 8.53 1.17
C CYS A 224 -6.39 9.78 0.31
N ALA A 225 -7.57 10.41 0.38
CA ALA A 225 -7.84 11.68 -0.29
C ALA A 225 -7.39 12.88 0.57
N ASN A 226 -6.60 13.79 -0.01
CA ASN A 226 -6.13 15.04 0.61
C ASN A 226 -7.16 16.18 0.44
N ASN A 227 -7.03 17.28 1.21
CA ASN A 227 -7.94 18.44 1.12
C ASN A 227 -7.87 19.23 -0.21
N SER A 228 -6.79 19.08 -0.99
CA SER A 228 -6.67 19.69 -2.34
C SER A 228 -7.18 18.79 -3.46
N THR A 229 -7.48 17.53 -3.16
CA THR A 229 -8.10 16.59 -4.11
C THR A 229 -9.53 17.05 -4.25
N THR A 230 -9.95 17.41 -5.46
CA THR A 230 -11.36 17.74 -5.69
C THR A 230 -12.20 16.48 -5.45
N THR A 231 -12.76 16.35 -4.25
CA THR A 231 -13.90 15.44 -3.99
C THR A 231 -15.18 15.98 -4.62
N THR A 232 -15.13 17.22 -5.13
CA THR A 232 -16.22 17.95 -5.77
C THR A 232 -15.70 18.55 -7.07
N GLY A 233 -15.77 17.78 -8.16
CA GLY A 233 -15.92 18.37 -9.48
C GLY A 233 -17.23 19.19 -9.52
N GLY A 234 -17.30 20.21 -10.37
CA GLY A 234 -18.31 21.28 -10.37
C GLY A 234 -19.80 20.92 -10.42
N ASP A 235 -20.19 19.64 -10.31
CA ASP A 235 -21.58 19.16 -10.23
C ASP A 235 -21.78 17.99 -9.22
N ASN A 236 -20.87 17.74 -8.27
CA ASN A 236 -20.92 16.61 -7.31
C ASN A 236 -20.93 15.19 -7.93
N LYS A 237 -20.59 15.02 -9.22
CA LYS A 237 -20.54 13.71 -9.89
C LYS A 237 -19.10 13.17 -9.96
N HIS A 238 -18.86 12.01 -9.35
CA HIS A 238 -17.60 11.26 -9.38
C HIS A 238 -17.80 9.95 -10.16
N ALA A 239 -16.91 9.66 -11.12
CA ALA A 239 -16.97 8.42 -11.90
C ALA A 239 -16.15 7.30 -11.24
N THR A 240 -16.80 6.15 -10.99
CA THR A 240 -16.18 4.92 -10.47
C THR A 240 -15.51 4.12 -11.59
N VAL A 241 -14.54 3.27 -11.24
CA VAL A 241 -13.91 2.31 -12.18
C VAL A 241 -14.96 1.43 -12.85
N LYS A 242 -16.02 1.02 -12.13
CA LYS A 242 -17.12 0.23 -12.70
C LYS A 242 -17.95 1.00 -13.73
N GLN A 243 -18.12 2.31 -13.58
CA GLN A 243 -18.74 3.15 -14.60
C GLN A 243 -17.87 3.25 -15.85
N ILE A 244 -16.56 3.44 -15.70
CA ILE A 244 -15.62 3.42 -16.84
C ILE A 244 -15.65 2.05 -17.54
N ALA A 245 -15.61 0.95 -16.77
CA ALA A 245 -15.66 -0.40 -17.33
C ALA A 245 -16.99 -0.68 -18.07
N GLN A 246 -18.12 -0.19 -17.54
CA GLN A 246 -19.42 -0.30 -18.20
C GLN A 246 -19.45 0.51 -19.51
N TYR A 247 -18.89 1.71 -19.52
CA TYR A 247 -18.73 2.50 -20.74
C TYR A 247 -17.89 1.78 -21.79
N LEU A 248 -16.71 1.26 -21.41
CA LEU A 248 -15.83 0.52 -22.32
C LEU A 248 -16.48 -0.76 -22.85
N LYS A 249 -17.28 -1.43 -22.02
CA LYS A 249 -18.09 -2.58 -22.43
C LYS A 249 -19.14 -2.20 -23.49
N ARG A 250 -19.89 -1.11 -23.29
CA ARG A 250 -20.85 -0.60 -24.30
C ARG A 250 -20.16 -0.28 -25.62
N LYS A 251 -19.01 0.40 -25.56
CA LYS A 251 -18.19 0.74 -26.73
C LYS A 251 -17.71 -0.51 -27.46
N ALA A 252 -17.20 -1.50 -26.74
CA ALA A 252 -16.76 -2.77 -27.32
C ALA A 252 -17.90 -3.54 -27.96
N TYR A 253 -19.08 -3.60 -27.33
CA TYR A 253 -20.28 -4.19 -27.93
C TYR A 253 -20.65 -3.50 -29.25
N TYR A 254 -20.74 -2.17 -29.25
CA TYR A 254 -21.10 -1.39 -30.44
C TYR A 254 -20.11 -1.65 -31.59
N GLU A 255 -18.82 -1.55 -31.29
CA GLU A 255 -17.76 -1.78 -32.27
C GLU A 255 -17.75 -3.21 -32.81
N ALA A 256 -17.90 -4.21 -31.94
CA ALA A 256 -17.92 -5.61 -32.32
C ALA A 256 -19.14 -5.93 -33.18
N ASN A 257 -20.30 -5.41 -32.81
CA ASN A 257 -21.54 -5.58 -33.58
C ASN A 257 -21.44 -4.91 -34.96
N LYS A 258 -20.75 -3.77 -35.07
CA LYS A 258 -20.49 -3.09 -36.35
C LYS A 258 -19.51 -3.89 -37.21
N ARG A 259 -18.34 -4.27 -36.68
CA ARG A 259 -17.30 -5.02 -37.41
C ARG A 259 -17.77 -6.39 -37.88
N SER A 260 -18.52 -7.09 -37.04
CA SER A 260 -19.01 -8.43 -37.36
C SER A 260 -20.30 -8.41 -38.20
N ASP A 261 -20.89 -7.24 -38.46
CA ASP A 261 -22.24 -7.09 -39.03
C ASP A 261 -23.25 -7.98 -38.28
N GLY A 262 -23.31 -7.77 -36.96
CA GLY A 262 -24.11 -8.54 -36.01
C GLY A 262 -23.32 -9.61 -35.26
N LEU A 263 -23.30 -9.53 -33.92
CA LEU A 263 -22.55 -10.47 -33.06
C LEU A 263 -22.99 -11.95 -33.19
N HIS A 264 -24.23 -12.19 -33.64
CA HIS A 264 -24.77 -13.54 -33.84
C HIS A 264 -23.89 -14.43 -34.74
N LYS A 265 -23.10 -13.84 -35.66
CA LYS A 265 -22.15 -14.56 -36.53
C LYS A 265 -20.93 -15.11 -35.80
N LEU A 266 -20.53 -14.49 -34.69
CA LEU A 266 -19.40 -14.91 -33.86
C LEU A 266 -19.84 -15.81 -32.70
N LYS A 267 -21.14 -15.86 -32.43
CA LYS A 267 -21.72 -16.61 -31.31
C LYS A 267 -21.60 -18.12 -31.51
N GLY A 268 -20.93 -18.79 -30.57
CA GLY A 268 -20.89 -20.24 -30.48
C GLY A 268 -22.20 -20.80 -29.91
N LYS A 269 -22.56 -22.02 -30.30
CA LYS A 269 -23.75 -22.73 -29.82
C LYS A 269 -23.35 -24.11 -29.33
N ALA A 270 -23.38 -24.33 -28.03
CA ALA A 270 -22.87 -25.56 -27.42
C ALA A 270 -23.53 -26.84 -27.97
N HIS A 271 -24.83 -26.82 -28.27
CA HIS A 271 -25.55 -27.98 -28.82
C HIS A 271 -25.18 -28.30 -30.29
N GLU A 272 -24.57 -27.36 -31.01
CA GLU A 272 -24.13 -27.56 -32.40
C GLU A 272 -22.67 -28.02 -32.52
N GLY A 273 -21.90 -28.02 -31.43
CA GLY A 273 -20.51 -28.49 -31.46
C GLY A 273 -20.37 -30.00 -31.67
N ILE A 274 -19.19 -30.42 -32.11
CA ILE A 274 -18.87 -31.83 -32.37
C ILE A 274 -17.89 -32.32 -31.30
N TYR A 275 -18.29 -33.37 -30.58
CA TYR A 275 -17.56 -33.91 -29.43
C TYR A 275 -17.28 -35.40 -29.65
N LYS A 276 -16.02 -35.76 -29.88
CA LYS A 276 -15.65 -37.12 -30.31
C LYS A 276 -15.70 -38.20 -29.21
N ARG A 277 -16.14 -37.87 -27.99
CA ARG A 277 -16.10 -38.74 -26.81
C ARG A 277 -17.49 -39.13 -26.27
N GLY A 278 -18.46 -39.35 -27.16
CA GLY A 278 -19.79 -39.86 -26.78
C GLY A 278 -20.72 -38.83 -26.10
N ALA A 279 -20.36 -37.55 -26.11
CA ALA A 279 -21.27 -36.48 -25.73
C ALA A 279 -22.36 -36.29 -26.79
N LYS A 280 -23.61 -36.15 -26.35
CA LYS A 280 -24.77 -36.04 -27.26
C LYS A 280 -25.10 -34.55 -27.46
N LYS A 281 -25.54 -34.18 -28.67
CA LYS A 281 -26.04 -32.81 -28.95
C LYS A 281 -27.11 -32.36 -27.94
N ASN A 282 -27.95 -33.29 -27.48
CA ASN A 282 -29.02 -33.05 -26.51
C ASN A 282 -28.53 -32.78 -25.08
N ASP A 283 -27.25 -33.01 -24.76
CA ASP A 283 -26.71 -32.76 -23.42
C ASP A 283 -26.86 -31.27 -23.03
N PHE A 284 -26.93 -30.36 -24.02
CA PHE A 284 -27.07 -28.90 -23.83
C PHE A 284 -28.46 -28.34 -24.14
N LYS A 285 -29.46 -29.18 -24.47
CA LYS A 285 -30.75 -28.73 -25.01
C LYS A 285 -31.53 -27.82 -24.05
N ASP A 286 -31.43 -28.09 -22.74
CA ASP A 286 -32.22 -27.40 -21.72
C ASP A 286 -31.37 -26.81 -20.57
N ASN A 287 -30.07 -27.12 -20.50
CA ASN A 287 -29.23 -26.69 -19.37
C ASN A 287 -27.73 -26.73 -19.71
N LEU A 288 -27.09 -25.54 -19.76
CA LEU A 288 -25.64 -25.40 -19.99
C LEU A 288 -24.79 -26.08 -18.88
N CYS A 289 -25.34 -26.20 -17.67
CA CYS A 289 -24.62 -26.79 -16.53
C CYS A 289 -24.31 -28.28 -16.67
N ARG A 290 -24.91 -28.98 -17.64
CA ARG A 290 -24.62 -30.38 -17.97
C ARG A 290 -23.27 -30.55 -18.68
N ILE A 291 -22.56 -29.46 -18.97
CA ILE A 291 -21.20 -29.53 -19.50
C ILE A 291 -20.28 -30.34 -18.58
N MET A 292 -19.50 -31.22 -19.20
CA MET A 292 -18.67 -32.25 -18.56
C MET A 292 -17.42 -32.51 -19.40
N ILE A 293 -16.44 -33.19 -18.79
CA ILE A 293 -15.15 -33.57 -19.39
C ILE A 293 -15.29 -34.33 -20.73
N LYS A 294 -16.38 -35.09 -20.93
CA LYS A 294 -16.69 -35.81 -22.20
C LYS A 294 -16.97 -34.87 -23.40
N HIS A 295 -17.28 -33.60 -23.14
CA HIS A 295 -17.54 -32.62 -24.20
C HIS A 295 -16.25 -31.93 -24.71
N SER A 296 -15.09 -32.31 -24.18
CA SER A 296 -13.81 -31.75 -24.61
C SER A 296 -13.08 -32.70 -25.58
N ASN A 297 -12.76 -32.16 -26.76
CA ASN A 297 -11.85 -32.70 -27.79
C ASN A 297 -10.34 -32.62 -27.47
N ARG A 298 -9.93 -32.38 -26.21
CA ARG A 298 -8.51 -32.37 -25.81
C ARG A 298 -7.82 -33.74 -26.01
N ASP A 299 -6.50 -33.74 -26.01
CA ASP A 299 -5.71 -34.96 -25.89
C ASP A 299 -5.83 -35.53 -24.46
N THR A 300 -6.47 -36.69 -24.34
CA THR A 300 -6.73 -37.33 -23.05
C THR A 300 -5.49 -37.96 -22.41
N ARG A 301 -4.44 -38.21 -23.20
CA ARG A 301 -3.17 -38.74 -22.67
C ARG A 301 -2.41 -37.67 -21.90
N ARG A 302 -2.53 -36.41 -22.32
CA ARG A 302 -1.85 -35.25 -21.72
C ARG A 302 -2.72 -34.45 -20.75
N SER A 303 -4.05 -34.43 -20.97
CA SER A 303 -4.99 -33.71 -20.11
C SER A 303 -6.13 -34.61 -19.64
N LYS A 304 -6.18 -34.88 -18.33
CA LYS A 304 -7.29 -35.64 -17.70
C LYS A 304 -8.56 -34.78 -17.55
N GLN A 305 -8.41 -33.47 -17.33
CA GLN A 305 -9.47 -32.49 -17.17
C GLN A 305 -8.89 -31.06 -17.25
N PRO A 306 -9.69 -29.99 -17.38
CA PRO A 306 -9.21 -28.59 -17.37
C PRO A 306 -8.22 -28.22 -16.26
N CYS A 307 -8.42 -28.70 -15.04
CA CYS A 307 -7.53 -28.44 -13.91
C CYS A 307 -6.41 -29.50 -13.75
N ALA A 308 -6.25 -30.44 -14.70
CA ALA A 308 -5.26 -31.51 -14.55
C ALA A 308 -3.83 -30.96 -14.62
N GLY A 309 -2.98 -31.41 -13.70
CA GLY A 309 -1.60 -30.93 -13.58
C GLY A 309 -1.48 -29.49 -13.08
N LYS A 310 -2.60 -28.85 -12.72
CA LYS A 310 -2.63 -27.52 -12.13
C LYS A 310 -2.66 -27.65 -10.60
N ASP A 311 -1.79 -26.91 -9.95
CA ASP A 311 -1.71 -26.80 -8.48
C ASP A 311 -1.60 -28.12 -7.71
N GLY A 312 -0.61 -28.95 -8.07
CA GLY A 312 -0.32 -30.21 -7.38
C GLY A 312 0.07 -30.03 -5.91
N GLN A 313 0.66 -28.88 -5.56
CA GLN A 313 1.09 -28.54 -4.20
C GLN A 313 0.00 -27.85 -3.35
N ARG A 314 -1.19 -27.59 -3.93
CA ARG A 314 -2.35 -26.97 -3.28
C ARG A 314 -2.11 -25.56 -2.75
N THR A 315 -1.38 -24.74 -3.50
CA THR A 315 -0.91 -23.41 -3.15
C THR A 315 -1.83 -22.25 -3.59
N MET A 316 -2.89 -22.48 -4.36
CA MET A 316 -3.75 -21.43 -4.93
C MET A 316 -4.34 -20.42 -3.93
N PHE A 317 -4.64 -20.83 -2.70
CA PHE A 317 -5.10 -19.93 -1.65
C PHE A 317 -4.15 -19.93 -0.43
N GLN A 318 -2.93 -20.48 -0.56
CA GLN A 318 -1.95 -20.52 0.53
C GLN A 318 -1.32 -19.15 0.74
N LEU A 319 -1.70 -18.52 1.85
CA LEU A 319 -1.39 -17.14 2.24
C LEU A 319 0.10 -16.73 2.17
N LEU A 320 1.05 -17.64 2.45
CA LEU A 320 2.48 -17.29 2.56
C LEU A 320 3.36 -17.72 1.38
N LYS A 321 2.83 -18.53 0.44
CA LYS A 321 3.63 -19.07 -0.67
C LYS A 321 3.53 -18.27 -1.96
N GLY A 322 2.60 -17.33 -2.05
CA GLY A 322 1.98 -17.04 -3.33
C GLY A 322 1.80 -15.58 -3.61
N TRP A 323 2.76 -15.00 -4.34
CA TRP A 323 2.63 -14.11 -5.51
C TRP A 323 3.98 -14.21 -6.24
N GLU A 324 3.99 -14.59 -7.51
CA GLU A 324 5.27 -14.73 -8.24
C GLU A 324 5.73 -13.38 -8.80
N ASN A 325 7.01 -13.03 -8.56
CA ASN A 325 7.64 -11.81 -9.07
C ASN A 325 7.72 -11.84 -10.61
N GLY A 326 7.58 -10.67 -11.24
CA GLY A 326 7.63 -10.41 -12.68
C GLY A 326 8.71 -11.16 -13.48
N ARG A 327 9.87 -11.49 -12.88
CA ARG A 327 10.90 -12.36 -13.53
C ARG A 327 10.39 -13.75 -13.93
N LYS A 328 9.36 -14.30 -13.28
CA LYS A 328 8.72 -15.57 -13.67
C LYS A 328 7.50 -15.38 -14.57
N VAL A 329 7.00 -14.15 -14.68
CA VAL A 329 5.73 -13.82 -15.34
C VAL A 329 5.92 -13.46 -16.81
N THR A 330 6.96 -12.66 -17.14
CA THR A 330 7.13 -12.15 -18.51
C THR A 330 8.58 -12.05 -18.99
N GLU A 331 8.81 -12.28 -20.29
CA GLU A 331 10.16 -12.21 -20.92
C GLU A 331 10.69 -10.79 -21.05
N LYS A 332 9.80 -9.80 -21.13
CA LYS A 332 10.14 -8.37 -21.16
C LYS A 332 10.21 -7.85 -19.72
N HIS A 333 11.20 -7.01 -19.42
CA HIS A 333 11.53 -6.45 -18.10
C HIS A 333 10.38 -5.71 -17.40
N LEU A 334 9.38 -6.45 -16.94
CA LEU A 334 8.25 -5.99 -16.15
C LEU A 334 8.46 -6.51 -14.73
N TYR A 335 9.38 -5.88 -13.98
CA TYR A 335 9.66 -6.19 -12.57
C TYR A 335 8.49 -5.83 -11.63
N ASP A 336 7.38 -5.38 -12.19
CA ASP A 336 6.32 -4.60 -11.57
C ASP A 336 4.97 -5.31 -11.48
N VAL A 337 4.89 -6.51 -12.06
CA VAL A 337 3.68 -7.31 -12.09
C VAL A 337 3.86 -8.52 -11.18
N PHE A 338 3.02 -8.60 -10.16
CA PHE A 338 2.93 -9.78 -9.30
C PHE A 338 1.78 -10.66 -9.80
N LEU A 339 2.05 -11.92 -10.08
CA LEU A 339 1.08 -12.87 -10.63
C LEU A 339 0.25 -13.53 -9.52
N PRO A 340 -1.09 -13.35 -9.50
CA PRO A 340 -1.94 -13.95 -8.47
C PRO A 340 -1.83 -15.49 -8.48
N PRO A 341 -1.75 -16.15 -7.31
CA PRO A 341 -1.75 -17.61 -7.23
C PRO A 341 -2.96 -18.27 -7.92
N ARG A 342 -4.12 -17.62 -7.87
CA ARG A 342 -5.32 -18.01 -8.64
C ARG A 342 -5.01 -18.14 -10.13
N ARG A 343 -4.31 -17.16 -10.71
CA ARG A 343 -3.92 -17.16 -12.13
C ARG A 343 -2.84 -18.19 -12.44
N GLN A 344 -1.89 -18.44 -11.55
CA GLN A 344 -0.85 -19.48 -11.70
C GLN A 344 -1.45 -20.89 -11.87
N HIS A 345 -2.61 -21.10 -11.25
CA HIS A 345 -3.26 -22.40 -11.16
C HIS A 345 -4.54 -22.52 -11.98
N PHE A 346 -4.71 -21.62 -12.94
CA PHE A 346 -5.90 -21.54 -13.78
C PHE A 346 -6.18 -22.85 -14.51
N CYS A 347 -7.45 -23.26 -14.57
CA CYS A 347 -7.87 -24.50 -15.20
C CYS A 347 -7.91 -24.43 -16.75
N THR A 348 -6.74 -24.33 -17.38
CA THR A 348 -6.57 -24.22 -18.85
C THR A 348 -6.02 -25.48 -19.53
N SER A 349 -5.75 -26.57 -18.79
CA SER A 349 -5.11 -27.78 -19.33
C SER A 349 -5.85 -28.34 -20.56
N ASN A 350 -7.19 -28.30 -20.57
CA ASN A 350 -7.93 -28.77 -21.74
C ASN A 350 -7.70 -27.91 -22.98
N LEU A 351 -7.49 -26.60 -22.82
CA LEU A 351 -7.20 -25.63 -23.88
C LEU A 351 -5.78 -25.82 -24.41
N GLU A 352 -4.82 -25.98 -23.49
CA GLU A 352 -3.40 -26.24 -23.80
C GLU A 352 -3.23 -27.49 -24.67
N TYR A 353 -4.03 -28.53 -24.43
CA TYR A 353 -3.94 -29.81 -25.14
C TYR A 353 -5.06 -30.02 -26.18
N LEU A 354 -5.66 -28.95 -26.72
CA LEU A 354 -6.57 -29.05 -27.89
C LEU A 354 -5.85 -29.40 -29.19
N ILE A 355 -4.61 -28.92 -29.29
CA ILE A 355 -3.73 -29.06 -30.44
C ILE A 355 -2.34 -29.40 -29.88
N ASN A 356 -1.73 -30.50 -30.30
CA ASN A 356 -0.36 -30.87 -29.91
C ASN A 356 0.25 -31.78 -30.99
N GLY A 357 1.08 -31.23 -31.88
CA GLY A 357 1.77 -31.98 -32.94
C GLY A 357 0.84 -32.93 -33.71
N VAL A 358 0.82 -34.19 -33.28
CA VAL A 358 -0.03 -35.28 -33.78
C VAL A 358 -1.54 -35.13 -33.49
N HIS A 359 -1.93 -34.50 -32.37
CA HIS A 359 -3.33 -34.32 -32.00
C HIS A 359 -3.84 -32.98 -32.49
N GLN A 360 -4.68 -32.98 -33.54
CA GLN A 360 -5.29 -31.76 -34.11
C GLN A 360 -6.80 -31.92 -34.31
N LYS A 361 -7.47 -32.67 -33.42
CA LYS A 361 -8.86 -33.10 -33.63
C LYS A 361 -9.82 -31.93 -33.81
N ILE A 362 -9.59 -30.80 -33.13
CA ILE A 362 -10.44 -29.61 -33.22
C ILE A 362 -10.33 -28.90 -34.58
N LEU A 363 -9.17 -28.95 -35.23
CA LEU A 363 -8.94 -28.35 -36.55
C LEU A 363 -9.58 -29.17 -37.68
N LYS A 364 -9.83 -30.46 -37.44
CA LYS A 364 -10.44 -31.42 -38.38
C LYS A 364 -11.96 -31.57 -38.18
N ILE A 365 -12.59 -30.68 -37.42
CA ILE A 365 -14.05 -30.67 -37.22
C ILE A 365 -14.73 -30.20 -38.52
N GLN A 366 -15.92 -30.74 -38.80
CA GLN A 366 -16.74 -30.38 -39.96
C GLN A 366 -16.87 -28.85 -40.11
N LYS A 367 -16.91 -28.40 -41.37
CA LYS A 367 -17.02 -26.98 -41.76
C LYS A 367 -18.11 -26.27 -40.94
N GLY A 368 -17.76 -25.12 -40.34
CA GLY A 368 -18.67 -24.28 -39.55
C GLY A 368 -18.82 -24.65 -38.06
N LYS A 369 -18.53 -25.89 -37.65
CA LYS A 369 -18.77 -26.34 -36.27
C LYS A 369 -17.60 -26.09 -35.30
N ILE A 370 -16.46 -25.56 -35.78
CA ILE A 370 -15.29 -25.28 -34.94
C ILE A 370 -15.57 -24.21 -33.88
N ASN A 371 -16.26 -23.12 -34.24
CA ASN A 371 -16.63 -22.05 -33.30
C ASN A 371 -17.45 -22.60 -32.13
N HIS A 372 -18.48 -23.37 -32.45
CA HIS A 372 -19.36 -24.03 -31.49
C HIS A 372 -18.61 -24.99 -30.56
N SER A 373 -17.70 -25.78 -31.14
CA SER A 373 -16.91 -26.74 -30.37
C SER A 373 -15.88 -26.03 -29.49
N PHE A 374 -15.24 -24.98 -29.98
CA PHE A 374 -14.26 -24.18 -29.24
C PHE A 374 -14.91 -23.49 -28.04
N LEU A 375 -16.09 -22.88 -28.21
CA LEU A 375 -16.86 -22.30 -27.11
C LEU A 375 -16.97 -23.28 -25.94
N VAL A 376 -17.38 -24.53 -26.18
CA VAL A 376 -17.56 -25.53 -25.11
C VAL A 376 -16.28 -25.84 -24.35
N HIS A 377 -15.10 -25.73 -24.97
CA HIS A 377 -13.85 -25.88 -24.22
C HIS A 377 -13.58 -24.72 -23.29
N VAL A 378 -13.90 -23.50 -23.70
CA VAL A 378 -13.81 -22.29 -22.87
C VAL A 378 -14.82 -22.36 -21.73
N LEU A 379 -16.07 -22.75 -22.03
CA LEU A 379 -17.12 -22.96 -21.02
C LEU A 379 -16.72 -24.00 -19.97
N LEU A 380 -16.11 -25.11 -20.40
CA LEU A 380 -15.69 -26.19 -19.52
C LEU A 380 -14.52 -25.74 -18.64
N ALA A 381 -13.54 -25.03 -19.21
CA ALA A 381 -12.42 -24.45 -18.46
C ALA A 381 -12.95 -23.49 -17.37
N ALA A 382 -13.80 -22.54 -17.75
CA ALA A 382 -14.39 -21.56 -16.83
C ALA A 382 -15.21 -22.20 -15.70
N LYS A 383 -16.08 -23.18 -16.02
CA LYS A 383 -16.86 -23.90 -15.00
C LYS A 383 -15.96 -24.61 -13.99
N MET A 384 -14.93 -25.28 -14.48
CA MET A 384 -14.03 -26.06 -13.63
C MET A 384 -13.11 -25.16 -12.82
N ASP A 385 -12.68 -24.03 -13.37
CA ASP A 385 -11.94 -22.99 -12.63
C ASP A 385 -12.76 -22.45 -11.46
N ALA A 386 -14.01 -22.05 -11.72
CA ALA A 386 -14.93 -21.61 -10.66
C ALA A 386 -15.17 -22.69 -9.59
N GLN A 387 -15.36 -23.95 -10.02
CA GLN A 387 -15.53 -25.07 -9.10
C GLN A 387 -14.27 -25.31 -8.24
N GLU A 388 -13.09 -25.20 -8.83
CA GLU A 388 -11.82 -25.40 -8.15
C GLU A 388 -11.53 -24.28 -7.16
N ILE A 389 -11.81 -23.02 -7.54
CA ILE A 389 -11.75 -21.86 -6.65
C ILE A 389 -12.61 -22.08 -5.41
N ILE A 390 -13.87 -22.45 -5.59
CA ILE A 390 -14.81 -22.71 -4.49
C ILE A 390 -14.30 -23.86 -3.61
N THR A 391 -13.87 -24.96 -4.24
CA THR A 391 -13.43 -26.16 -3.53
C THR A 391 -12.19 -25.87 -2.69
N ARG A 392 -11.17 -25.24 -3.28
CA ARG A 392 -9.92 -24.93 -2.59
C ARG A 392 -10.12 -23.88 -1.51
N TYR A 393 -10.87 -22.81 -1.79
CA TYR A 393 -11.18 -21.81 -0.78
C TYR A 393 -11.89 -22.44 0.44
N LYS A 394 -12.90 -23.29 0.21
CA LYS A 394 -13.59 -23.99 1.30
C LYS A 394 -12.67 -24.90 2.09
N ASN A 395 -11.86 -25.72 1.40
CA ASN A 395 -10.92 -26.64 2.05
C ASN A 395 -9.89 -25.91 2.92
N GLN A 396 -9.35 -24.79 2.43
CA GLN A 396 -8.31 -24.06 3.13
C GLN A 396 -8.83 -23.20 4.28
N ASN A 397 -10.13 -22.87 4.29
CA ASN A 397 -10.78 -22.12 5.36
C ASN A 397 -11.63 -23.01 6.29
N GLY A 398 -11.49 -24.35 6.23
CA GLY A 398 -12.23 -25.27 7.10
C GLY A 398 -13.75 -25.28 6.88
N LEU A 399 -14.20 -24.91 5.68
CA LEU A 399 -15.62 -24.83 5.29
C LEU A 399 -16.10 -26.09 4.56
N SER A 400 -15.27 -27.13 4.47
CA SER A 400 -15.62 -28.40 3.85
C SER A 400 -16.81 -29.04 4.56
N GLY A 401 -17.85 -29.43 3.82
CA GLY A 401 -19.07 -30.02 4.37
C GLY A 401 -20.17 -29.03 4.80
N LYS A 402 -19.86 -27.74 4.98
CA LYS A 402 -20.86 -26.71 5.35
C LYS A 402 -21.57 -26.16 4.09
N ARG A 403 -22.77 -26.67 3.78
CA ARG A 403 -23.58 -26.19 2.63
C ARG A 403 -24.44 -24.96 2.94
N GLU A 404 -24.87 -24.75 4.17
CA GLU A 404 -25.90 -23.75 4.51
C GLU A 404 -25.45 -22.61 5.44
N SER A 405 -24.31 -22.72 6.13
CA SER A 405 -23.85 -21.73 7.13
C SER A 405 -22.54 -21.01 6.77
N ILE A 406 -22.31 -20.67 5.49
CA ILE A 406 -21.13 -19.88 5.10
C ILE A 406 -21.42 -18.38 5.30
N GLU A 407 -20.56 -17.73 6.06
CA GLU A 407 -20.63 -16.29 6.36
C GLU A 407 -20.57 -15.43 5.08
N PRO A 408 -21.21 -14.25 5.06
CA PRO A 408 -21.24 -13.37 3.89
C PRO A 408 -19.84 -13.00 3.35
N GLU A 409 -18.87 -12.72 4.23
CA GLU A 409 -17.50 -12.34 3.85
C GLU A 409 -16.81 -13.43 3.00
N HIS A 410 -16.97 -14.70 3.37
CA HIS A 410 -16.40 -15.82 2.62
C HIS A 410 -17.07 -15.99 1.25
N LYS A 411 -18.39 -15.78 1.17
CA LYS A 411 -19.12 -15.80 -0.11
C LYS A 411 -18.64 -14.68 -1.03
N GLU A 412 -18.39 -13.49 -0.48
CA GLU A 412 -17.92 -12.34 -1.23
C GLU A 412 -16.48 -12.52 -1.74
N ALA A 413 -15.58 -13.04 -0.90
CA ALA A 413 -14.21 -13.35 -1.30
C ALA A 413 -14.15 -14.42 -2.43
N MET A 414 -14.92 -15.51 -2.30
CA MET A 414 -15.04 -16.51 -3.37
C MET A 414 -15.62 -15.88 -4.64
N CYS A 415 -16.60 -14.98 -4.49
CA CYS A 415 -17.16 -14.29 -5.62
C CYS A 415 -16.13 -13.42 -6.36
N ARG A 416 -15.40 -12.55 -5.66
CA ARG A 416 -14.38 -11.68 -6.27
C ARG A 416 -13.33 -12.51 -7.01
N ALA A 417 -12.85 -13.60 -6.41
CA ALA A 417 -11.93 -14.54 -7.07
C ALA A 417 -12.51 -15.13 -8.37
N ILE A 418 -13.78 -15.55 -8.37
CA ILE A 418 -14.47 -16.06 -9.57
C ILE A 418 -14.62 -14.97 -10.64
N ARG A 419 -14.90 -13.72 -10.24
CA ARG A 419 -15.01 -12.56 -11.16
C ARG A 419 -13.66 -12.21 -11.78
N TYR A 420 -12.58 -12.21 -11.00
CA TYR A 420 -11.23 -12.04 -11.53
C TYR A 420 -10.83 -13.19 -12.46
N SER A 421 -11.23 -14.43 -12.16
CA SER A 421 -11.04 -15.54 -13.09
C SER A 421 -11.82 -15.40 -14.39
N PHE A 422 -13.07 -14.93 -14.34
CA PHE A 422 -13.83 -14.60 -15.54
C PHE A 422 -13.12 -13.54 -16.40
N ALA A 423 -12.50 -12.55 -15.77
CA ALA A 423 -11.74 -11.53 -16.48
C ALA A 423 -10.45 -12.08 -17.11
N ASP A 424 -9.67 -12.87 -16.36
CA ASP A 424 -8.42 -13.45 -16.83
C ASP A 424 -8.62 -14.44 -17.98
N ILE A 425 -9.68 -15.28 -17.95
CA ILE A 425 -9.99 -16.12 -19.12
C ILE A 425 -10.33 -15.25 -20.34
N GLY A 426 -10.98 -14.11 -20.13
CA GLY A 426 -11.20 -13.11 -21.18
C GLY A 426 -9.89 -12.56 -21.74
N ASP A 427 -8.91 -12.27 -20.89
CA ASP A 427 -7.59 -11.78 -21.33
C ASP A 427 -6.81 -12.82 -22.12
N ILE A 428 -6.82 -14.09 -21.67
CA ILE A 428 -6.20 -15.21 -22.38
C ILE A 428 -6.82 -15.34 -23.79
N ILE A 429 -8.15 -15.36 -23.88
CA ILE A 429 -8.84 -15.54 -25.17
C ILE A 429 -8.61 -14.33 -26.09
N ARG A 430 -8.60 -13.11 -25.54
CA ARG A 430 -8.37 -11.86 -26.29
C ARG A 430 -6.90 -11.65 -26.69
N GLY A 431 -5.97 -12.42 -26.12
CA GLY A 431 -4.53 -12.27 -26.35
C GLY A 431 -3.92 -11.06 -25.64
N ARG A 432 -4.45 -10.73 -24.45
CA ARG A 432 -4.03 -9.60 -23.59
C ARG A 432 -3.42 -10.04 -22.25
N ASP A 433 -3.32 -11.34 -22.02
CA ASP A 433 -2.80 -11.90 -20.76
C ASP A 433 -1.31 -11.55 -20.58
N LEU A 434 -0.96 -11.06 -19.38
CA LEU A 434 0.40 -10.62 -19.05
C LEU A 434 1.34 -11.79 -18.74
N TRP A 435 0.83 -13.00 -18.48
CA TRP A 435 1.63 -14.16 -18.14
C TRP A 435 2.15 -14.88 -19.38
N ASN A 436 3.30 -14.46 -19.90
CA ASN A 436 3.83 -14.94 -21.19
C ASN A 436 5.15 -15.75 -21.09
N ARG A 437 5.76 -15.90 -19.90
CA ARG A 437 6.98 -16.73 -19.71
C ARG A 437 6.71 -18.23 -19.61
N ASP A 438 5.59 -18.59 -19.01
CA ASP A 438 5.26 -19.98 -18.69
C ASP A 438 5.04 -20.82 -19.96
N GLU A 439 5.63 -22.01 -20.00
CA GLU A 439 5.57 -22.88 -21.17
C GLU A 439 4.13 -23.28 -21.54
N SER A 440 3.23 -23.42 -20.56
CA SER A 440 1.85 -23.78 -20.82
C SER A 440 1.11 -22.66 -21.57
N ILE A 441 1.39 -21.40 -21.24
CA ILE A 441 0.81 -20.24 -21.93
C ILE A 441 1.50 -19.95 -23.27
N LYS A 442 2.84 -20.03 -23.33
CA LYS A 442 3.60 -19.95 -24.60
C LYS A 442 3.09 -20.92 -25.64
N ASN A 443 2.73 -22.13 -25.21
CA ASN A 443 2.19 -23.15 -26.09
C ASN A 443 0.70 -22.94 -26.42
N LEU A 444 -0.06 -22.22 -25.60
CA LEU A 444 -1.49 -21.98 -25.81
C LEU A 444 -1.74 -20.91 -26.89
N GLU A 445 -0.99 -19.81 -26.87
CA GLU A 445 -1.22 -18.66 -27.75
C GLU A 445 -1.14 -19.01 -29.26
N PRO A 446 -0.13 -19.76 -29.76
CA PRO A 446 -0.09 -20.23 -31.13
C PRO A 446 -1.29 -21.12 -31.50
N LYS A 447 -1.82 -21.89 -30.54
CA LYS A 447 -2.98 -22.78 -30.76
C LYS A 447 -4.26 -21.98 -30.89
N LEU A 448 -4.44 -20.95 -30.05
CA LEU A 448 -5.55 -20.01 -30.17
C LEU A 448 -5.52 -19.32 -31.53
N LYS A 449 -4.34 -18.85 -31.97
CA LYS A 449 -4.15 -18.28 -33.32
C LYS A 449 -4.64 -19.21 -34.43
N HIS A 450 -4.29 -20.49 -34.39
CA HIS A 450 -4.76 -21.49 -35.37
C HIS A 450 -6.28 -21.68 -35.34
N ILE A 451 -6.87 -21.76 -34.14
CA ILE A 451 -8.32 -21.92 -33.97
C ILE A 451 -9.06 -20.69 -34.51
N PHE A 452 -8.61 -19.48 -34.16
CA PHE A 452 -9.23 -18.25 -34.63
C PHE A 452 -9.05 -18.02 -36.13
N GLY A 453 -7.94 -18.43 -36.73
CA GLY A 453 -7.79 -18.46 -38.19
C GLY A 453 -8.85 -19.36 -38.84
N LYS A 454 -9.08 -20.55 -38.30
CA LYS A 454 -10.16 -21.44 -38.77
C LYS A 454 -11.56 -20.90 -38.51
N ILE A 455 -11.78 -20.12 -37.45
CA ILE A 455 -13.05 -19.42 -37.22
C ILE A 455 -13.24 -18.32 -38.28
N LYS A 456 -12.20 -17.50 -38.54
CA LYS A 456 -12.20 -16.46 -39.57
C LYS A 456 -12.54 -17.02 -40.95
N ASP A 457 -11.94 -18.15 -41.33
CA ASP A 457 -12.19 -18.81 -42.62
C ASP A 457 -13.68 -19.12 -42.87
N LYS A 458 -14.46 -19.25 -41.79
CA LYS A 458 -15.89 -19.58 -41.83
C LYS A 458 -16.82 -18.39 -41.64
N LEU A 459 -16.29 -17.20 -41.38
CA LEU A 459 -17.09 -15.99 -41.41
C LEU A 459 -17.61 -15.72 -42.83
N PRO A 460 -18.72 -15.00 -43.00
CA PRO A 460 -19.14 -14.52 -44.32
C PRO A 460 -18.03 -13.72 -45.00
N ASN A 461 -17.84 -13.91 -46.31
CA ASN A 461 -16.75 -13.25 -47.05
C ASN A 461 -16.76 -11.71 -46.89
N GLY A 462 -17.95 -11.12 -46.79
CA GLY A 462 -18.12 -9.67 -46.60
C GLY A 462 -17.60 -9.09 -45.27
N ILE A 463 -17.19 -9.91 -44.29
CA ILE A 463 -16.63 -9.40 -43.01
C ILE A 463 -15.24 -9.96 -42.69
N LYS A 464 -14.71 -10.88 -43.50
CA LYS A 464 -13.38 -11.49 -43.22
C LYS A 464 -12.25 -10.47 -43.24
N HIS A 465 -12.36 -9.46 -44.09
CA HIS A 465 -11.36 -8.40 -44.25
C HIS A 465 -11.23 -7.52 -42.99
N ASN A 466 -12.25 -7.49 -42.13
CA ASN A 466 -12.20 -6.78 -40.85
C ASN A 466 -11.27 -7.44 -39.82
N TYR A 467 -10.73 -8.63 -40.13
CA TYR A 467 -9.97 -9.47 -39.20
C TYR A 467 -8.68 -10.02 -39.84
N GLU A 468 -7.91 -9.14 -40.47
CA GLU A 468 -6.69 -9.53 -41.21
C GLU A 468 -5.42 -9.56 -40.35
N ASP A 469 -5.45 -9.00 -39.14
CA ASP A 469 -4.30 -9.02 -38.25
C ASP A 469 -3.83 -10.47 -38.01
N PRO A 470 -2.51 -10.78 -38.11
CA PRO A 470 -2.05 -12.17 -38.07
C PRO A 470 -2.48 -12.93 -36.81
N ASN A 471 -2.59 -12.23 -35.68
CA ASN A 471 -2.93 -12.84 -34.40
C ASN A 471 -4.46 -12.90 -34.15
N TYR A 472 -5.25 -12.32 -35.04
CA TYR A 472 -6.71 -12.21 -34.96
C TYR A 472 -7.21 -11.53 -33.68
N ILE A 473 -6.48 -10.55 -33.13
CA ILE A 473 -6.80 -9.89 -31.86
C ILE A 473 -8.19 -9.26 -31.91
N LYS A 474 -8.55 -8.58 -33.02
CA LYS A 474 -9.88 -7.99 -33.15
C LYS A 474 -10.99 -9.02 -33.24
N LEU A 475 -10.75 -10.14 -33.92
CA LEU A 475 -11.71 -11.25 -33.97
C LEU A 475 -11.89 -11.90 -32.60
N ARG A 476 -10.81 -12.07 -31.84
CA ARG A 476 -10.84 -12.62 -30.49
C ARG A 476 -11.62 -11.72 -29.53
N GLU A 477 -11.42 -10.40 -29.60
CA GLU A 477 -12.19 -9.40 -28.85
C GLU A 477 -13.69 -9.47 -29.15
N ASP A 478 -14.06 -9.44 -30.44
CA ASP A 478 -15.46 -9.49 -30.87
C ASP A 478 -16.09 -10.86 -30.56
N TRP A 479 -15.32 -11.94 -30.63
CA TRP A 479 -15.75 -13.28 -30.25
C TRP A 479 -16.00 -13.40 -28.74
N TRP A 480 -15.13 -12.82 -27.91
CA TRP A 480 -15.34 -12.79 -26.47
C TRP A 480 -16.64 -12.05 -26.14
N GLU A 481 -16.86 -10.87 -26.73
CA GLU A 481 -18.09 -10.11 -26.52
C GLU A 481 -19.34 -10.88 -26.94
N ALA A 482 -19.30 -11.62 -28.05
CA ALA A 482 -20.39 -12.48 -28.49
C ALA A 482 -20.70 -13.65 -27.53
N ASN A 483 -19.73 -14.11 -26.73
CA ASN A 483 -19.80 -15.39 -26.01
C ASN A 483 -19.66 -15.31 -24.48
N ARG A 484 -19.19 -14.19 -23.93
CA ARG A 484 -18.86 -14.02 -22.49
C ARG A 484 -20.03 -14.28 -21.55
N HIS A 485 -21.27 -13.97 -21.96
CA HIS A 485 -22.47 -14.32 -21.17
C HIS A 485 -22.58 -15.84 -20.95
N GLN A 486 -22.33 -16.65 -21.99
CA GLN A 486 -22.35 -18.11 -21.87
C GLN A 486 -21.23 -18.61 -20.95
N VAL A 487 -20.05 -17.97 -21.01
CA VAL A 487 -18.92 -18.29 -20.13
C VAL A 487 -19.30 -18.04 -18.67
N TRP A 488 -19.90 -16.89 -18.37
CA TRP A 488 -20.37 -16.57 -17.03
C TRP A 488 -21.49 -17.51 -16.56
N GLU A 489 -22.48 -17.82 -17.41
CA GLU A 489 -23.51 -18.84 -17.10
C GLU A 489 -22.89 -20.19 -16.72
N SER A 490 -21.82 -20.60 -17.42
CA SER A 490 -21.08 -21.83 -17.13
C SER A 490 -20.37 -21.76 -15.77
N MET A 491 -19.79 -20.61 -15.39
CA MET A 491 -19.20 -20.41 -14.07
C MET A 491 -20.25 -20.44 -12.96
N LYS A 492 -21.41 -19.80 -13.18
CA LYS A 492 -22.56 -19.82 -12.26
C LYS A 492 -23.05 -21.24 -11.96
N CYS A 493 -22.90 -22.18 -12.89
CA CYS A 493 -23.22 -23.58 -12.63
C CYS A 493 -22.46 -24.19 -11.44
N ALA A 494 -21.21 -23.76 -11.19
CA ALA A 494 -20.43 -24.19 -10.04
C ALA A 494 -20.89 -23.52 -8.73
N MET A 495 -21.50 -22.34 -8.83
CA MET A 495 -21.90 -21.50 -7.69
C MET A 495 -23.28 -21.84 -7.11
N LYS A 496 -24.11 -22.62 -7.83
CA LYS A 496 -25.49 -23.00 -7.44
C LYS A 496 -25.61 -23.68 -6.05
N ASN A 497 -24.50 -24.04 -5.42
CA ASN A 497 -24.41 -24.59 -4.06
C ASN A 497 -24.14 -23.50 -2.98
N GLY A 498 -24.81 -22.35 -3.04
CA GLY A 498 -24.85 -21.36 -1.95
C GLY A 498 -23.93 -20.14 -2.05
N ILE A 499 -23.33 -19.84 -3.21
CA ILE A 499 -22.53 -18.62 -3.43
C ILE A 499 -23.26 -17.71 -4.42
N THR A 500 -23.57 -16.49 -4.01
CA THR A 500 -24.19 -15.46 -4.86
C THR A 500 -23.17 -14.35 -5.10
N CYS A 501 -22.86 -14.07 -6.37
CA CYS A 501 -21.97 -12.97 -6.75
C CYS A 501 -22.69 -11.63 -6.83
N GLY A 502 -23.37 -11.27 -5.73
CA GLY A 502 -24.39 -10.23 -5.73
C GLY A 502 -25.71 -10.70 -6.34
N SER A 503 -26.69 -9.79 -6.36
CA SER A 503 -28.06 -10.01 -6.82
C SER A 503 -28.21 -10.11 -8.34
N SER A 504 -27.10 -10.16 -9.08
CA SER A 504 -27.10 -9.80 -10.49
C SER A 504 -26.96 -11.01 -11.42
N ASP A 505 -27.85 -11.09 -12.40
CA ASP A 505 -27.87 -12.14 -13.41
C ASP A 505 -27.05 -11.79 -14.66
N HIS A 506 -26.27 -10.72 -14.60
CA HIS A 506 -25.44 -10.20 -15.69
C HIS A 506 -23.98 -10.66 -15.61
N THR A 507 -23.23 -10.46 -16.69
CA THR A 507 -21.76 -10.66 -16.71
C THR A 507 -21.03 -9.63 -15.84
N PRO A 508 -19.96 -10.02 -15.11
CA PRO A 508 -19.10 -9.09 -14.37
C PRO A 508 -18.51 -8.00 -15.26
N LEU A 509 -18.36 -6.79 -14.74
CA LEU A 509 -17.65 -5.70 -15.45
C LEU A 509 -16.12 -5.83 -15.36
N ASP A 510 -15.63 -6.72 -14.51
CA ASP A 510 -14.19 -6.87 -14.22
C ASP A 510 -13.37 -7.15 -15.48
N ASP A 511 -13.88 -7.84 -16.50
CA ASP A 511 -13.18 -8.14 -17.75
C ASP A 511 -12.94 -6.93 -18.67
N TYR A 512 -13.46 -5.76 -18.32
CA TYR A 512 -13.17 -4.47 -18.98
C TYR A 512 -12.31 -3.52 -18.14
N ILE A 513 -11.90 -3.95 -16.95
CA ILE A 513 -10.82 -3.31 -16.19
C ILE A 513 -9.47 -3.81 -16.81
N PRO A 514 -8.35 -3.10 -16.70
CA PRO A 514 -7.05 -3.63 -17.08
C PRO A 514 -6.55 -4.72 -16.12
N GLN A 515 -5.80 -5.71 -16.63
CA GLN A 515 -5.33 -6.86 -15.83
C GLN A 515 -4.41 -6.45 -14.68
N LYS A 516 -3.47 -5.51 -14.91
CA LYS A 516 -2.60 -4.96 -13.85
C LYS A 516 -3.40 -4.37 -12.69
N LEU A 517 -4.45 -3.60 -12.98
CA LEU A 517 -5.29 -2.97 -11.96
C LEU A 517 -6.10 -4.01 -11.17
N ARG A 518 -6.67 -5.01 -11.85
CA ARG A 518 -7.34 -6.13 -11.16
C ARG A 518 -6.41 -6.89 -10.24
N TRP A 519 -5.20 -7.23 -10.71
CA TRP A 519 -4.22 -7.96 -9.91
C TRP A 519 -3.74 -7.13 -8.71
N MET A 520 -3.57 -5.82 -8.85
CA MET A 520 -3.28 -4.92 -7.74
C MET A 520 -4.40 -4.91 -6.68
N THR A 521 -5.67 -4.83 -7.11
CA THR A 521 -6.82 -4.90 -6.20
C THR A 521 -6.93 -6.26 -5.51
N GLU A 522 -6.74 -7.36 -6.25
CA GLU A 522 -6.70 -8.72 -5.69
C GLU A 522 -5.55 -8.85 -4.68
N TRP A 523 -4.37 -8.32 -5.01
CA TRP A 523 -3.19 -8.32 -4.15
C TRP A 523 -3.48 -7.63 -2.81
N ALA A 524 -4.12 -6.46 -2.82
CA ALA A 524 -4.45 -5.73 -1.60
C ALA A 524 -5.46 -6.48 -0.70
N GLU A 525 -6.48 -7.11 -1.28
CA GLU A 525 -7.41 -7.97 -0.54
C GLU A 525 -6.68 -9.15 0.12
N TRP A 526 -5.79 -9.79 -0.63
CA TRP A 526 -5.03 -10.94 -0.16
C TRP A 526 -4.05 -10.57 0.94
N TYR A 527 -3.33 -9.47 0.77
CA TYR A 527 -2.50 -8.88 1.81
C TYR A 527 -3.29 -8.72 3.11
N CYS A 528 -4.48 -8.11 3.05
CA CYS A 528 -5.30 -7.90 4.23
C CYS A 528 -5.76 -9.22 4.89
N LYS A 529 -5.93 -10.32 4.15
CA LYS A 529 -6.19 -11.64 4.72
C LYS A 529 -4.97 -12.22 5.43
N VAL A 530 -3.77 -12.07 4.85
CA VAL A 530 -2.50 -12.46 5.51
C VAL A 530 -2.33 -11.66 6.79
N GLN A 531 -2.51 -10.35 6.68
CA GLN A 531 -2.40 -9.39 7.78
C GLN A 531 -3.40 -9.68 8.89
N LYS A 532 -4.67 -9.98 8.58
CA LYS A 532 -5.68 -10.40 9.56
C LYS A 532 -5.30 -11.69 10.28
N LYS A 533 -4.73 -12.67 9.57
CA LYS A 533 -4.27 -13.94 10.17
C LYS A 533 -3.04 -13.71 11.06
N ALA A 534 -2.05 -12.98 10.55
CA ALA A 534 -0.85 -12.63 11.32
C ALA A 534 -1.23 -11.81 12.55
N TYR A 535 -2.18 -10.87 12.44
CA TYR A 535 -2.70 -10.09 13.55
C TYR A 535 -3.38 -10.98 14.59
N LYS A 536 -4.13 -12.02 14.17
CA LYS A 536 -4.72 -12.98 15.11
C LYS A 536 -3.64 -13.77 15.87
N GLU A 537 -2.63 -14.28 15.16
CA GLU A 537 -1.52 -15.02 15.77
C GLU A 537 -0.71 -14.12 16.73
N LEU A 538 -0.51 -12.86 16.35
CA LEU A 538 0.08 -11.82 17.20
C LEU A 538 -0.77 -11.59 18.45
N LYS A 539 -2.09 -11.40 18.26
CA LYS A 539 -3.04 -11.20 19.35
C LYS A 539 -3.03 -12.38 20.31
N ASP A 540 -3.05 -13.61 19.80
CA ASP A 540 -3.04 -14.83 20.61
C ASP A 540 -1.70 -14.98 21.37
N GLY A 541 -0.57 -14.69 20.71
CA GLY A 541 0.76 -14.73 21.31
C GLY A 541 0.99 -13.65 22.38
N CYS A 542 0.32 -12.50 22.24
CA CYS A 542 0.42 -11.36 23.14
C CYS A 542 -0.78 -11.18 24.08
N GLN A 543 -1.81 -12.04 24.05
CA GLN A 543 -3.07 -11.81 24.76
C GLN A 543 -2.85 -11.55 26.26
N LYS A 544 -2.00 -12.37 26.89
CA LYS A 544 -1.62 -12.20 28.30
C LYS A 544 -0.80 -10.95 28.58
N CYS A 545 -0.14 -10.35 27.59
CA CYS A 545 0.56 -9.07 27.74
C CYS A 545 -0.35 -7.86 27.53
N MET A 546 -1.58 -8.08 27.06
CA MET A 546 -2.56 -7.02 26.81
C MET A 546 -3.68 -6.98 27.86
N ASP A 547 -3.78 -8.00 28.72
CA ASP A 547 -4.77 -8.04 29.80
C ASP A 547 -4.40 -7.03 30.91
N LYS A 548 -5.38 -6.27 31.40
CA LYS A 548 -5.17 -5.14 32.32
C LYS A 548 -4.52 -5.51 33.66
N ASP A 549 -4.61 -6.78 34.06
CA ASP A 549 -4.13 -7.30 35.34
C ASP A 549 -2.93 -8.26 35.19
N ALA A 550 -2.40 -8.42 33.97
CA ALA A 550 -1.41 -9.45 33.70
C ALA A 550 0.04 -8.92 33.73
N SER A 551 0.84 -9.59 34.54
CA SER A 551 2.29 -9.49 34.61
C SER A 551 2.93 -10.02 33.33
N CYS A 552 3.25 -9.14 32.38
CA CYS A 552 4.06 -9.49 31.21
C CYS A 552 5.42 -8.81 31.31
N TRP A 553 6.33 -9.49 32.00
CA TRP A 553 7.67 -8.99 32.33
C TRP A 553 8.76 -9.68 31.50
N LYS A 554 9.87 -8.98 31.30
CA LYS A 554 11.09 -9.45 30.64
C LYS A 554 11.59 -10.76 31.23
N GLY A 555 11.91 -11.73 30.38
CA GLY A 555 12.41 -13.06 30.78
C GLY A 555 11.34 -14.02 31.30
N GLU A 556 10.07 -13.60 31.39
CA GLU A 556 8.97 -14.54 31.60
C GLU A 556 8.54 -15.16 30.26
N SER A 557 8.20 -16.44 30.29
CA SER A 557 7.71 -17.19 29.12
C SER A 557 6.53 -16.51 28.39
N VAL A 558 5.76 -15.68 29.10
CA VAL A 558 4.66 -14.90 28.52
C VAL A 558 5.18 -13.79 27.60
N CYS A 559 6.23 -13.08 28.02
CA CYS A 559 6.83 -12.03 27.22
C CYS A 559 7.59 -12.59 26.01
N GLU A 560 8.41 -13.63 26.20
CA GLU A 560 9.14 -14.29 25.10
C GLU A 560 8.19 -14.74 23.96
N LYS A 561 7.03 -15.31 24.33
CA LYS A 561 5.98 -15.70 23.37
C LYS A 561 5.38 -14.51 22.63
N CYS A 562 5.17 -13.39 23.31
CA CYS A 562 4.66 -12.17 22.68
C CYS A 562 5.71 -11.56 21.75
N THR A 563 6.97 -11.43 22.18
CA THR A 563 8.09 -10.96 21.35
C THR A 563 8.21 -11.78 20.07
N ALA A 564 8.26 -13.12 20.19
CA ALA A 564 8.29 -14.01 19.03
C ALA A 564 7.07 -13.83 18.11
N ALA A 565 5.89 -13.58 18.66
CA ALA A 565 4.69 -13.30 17.87
C ALA A 565 4.75 -11.94 17.16
N CYS A 566 5.37 -10.93 17.76
CA CYS A 566 5.61 -9.61 17.17
C CYS A 566 6.62 -9.66 16.02
N ASP A 567 7.73 -10.38 16.19
CA ASP A 567 8.72 -10.59 15.13
C ASP A 567 8.11 -11.40 13.97
N ALA A 568 7.40 -12.48 14.29
CA ALA A 568 6.70 -13.28 13.30
C ALA A 568 5.62 -12.50 12.53
N TYR A 569 4.99 -11.49 13.16
CA TYR A 569 4.10 -10.57 12.46
C TYR A 569 4.88 -9.72 11.45
N LYS A 570 5.95 -9.06 11.88
CA LYS A 570 6.80 -8.20 11.03
C LYS A 570 7.36 -8.97 9.83
N GLU A 571 7.93 -10.15 10.06
CA GLU A 571 8.48 -11.01 9.01
C GLU A 571 7.42 -11.42 7.96
N LYS A 572 6.17 -11.63 8.37
CA LYS A 572 5.07 -11.98 7.46
C LYS A 572 4.61 -10.80 6.59
N ILE A 573 4.72 -9.57 7.10
CA ILE A 573 4.26 -8.36 6.41
C ILE A 573 5.32 -7.78 5.47
N GLU A 574 6.60 -7.88 5.83
CA GLU A 574 7.70 -7.21 5.12
C GLU A 574 7.83 -7.57 3.63
N PRO A 575 7.72 -8.85 3.20
CA PRO A 575 7.74 -9.18 1.78
C PRO A 575 6.60 -8.51 1.00
N TRP A 576 5.43 -8.31 1.62
CA TRP A 576 4.30 -7.65 0.98
C TRP A 576 4.54 -6.14 0.86
N ARG A 577 5.20 -5.50 1.83
CA ARG A 577 5.59 -4.08 1.75
C ARG A 577 6.44 -3.81 0.51
N ILE A 578 7.47 -4.64 0.29
CA ILE A 578 8.37 -4.52 -0.87
C ILE A 578 7.61 -4.66 -2.20
N GLN A 579 6.67 -5.60 -2.28
CA GLN A 579 5.83 -5.77 -3.46
C GLN A 579 4.92 -4.54 -3.69
N TRP A 580 4.28 -4.02 -2.64
CA TRP A 580 3.42 -2.84 -2.72
C TRP A 580 4.18 -1.61 -3.21
N GLU A 581 5.38 -1.36 -2.69
CA GLU A 581 6.20 -0.22 -3.12
C GLU A 581 6.50 -0.27 -4.62
N THR A 582 6.75 -1.47 -5.14
CA THR A 582 6.98 -1.69 -6.58
C THR A 582 5.71 -1.41 -7.40
N VAL A 583 4.56 -1.96 -6.99
CA VAL A 583 3.28 -1.78 -7.71
C VAL A 583 2.81 -0.32 -7.64
N SER A 584 2.91 0.31 -6.47
CA SER A 584 2.48 1.69 -6.24
C SER A 584 3.30 2.67 -7.07
N ALA A 585 4.63 2.51 -7.10
CA ALA A 585 5.51 3.35 -7.93
C ALA A 585 5.14 3.29 -9.42
N ILE A 586 4.75 2.12 -9.92
CA ILE A 586 4.48 1.94 -11.35
C ILE A 586 3.07 2.35 -11.73
N TYR A 587 2.11 2.15 -10.84
CA TYR A 587 0.81 2.82 -10.95
C TYR A 587 0.98 4.32 -11.13
N GLN A 588 1.83 4.97 -10.33
CA GLN A 588 2.08 6.42 -10.44
C GLN A 588 2.67 6.81 -11.80
N ILE A 589 3.61 6.03 -12.35
CA ILE A 589 4.17 6.25 -13.69
C ILE A 589 3.06 6.16 -14.76
N LEU A 590 2.26 5.09 -14.73
CA LEU A 590 1.18 4.89 -15.71
C LEU A 590 0.07 5.94 -15.59
N TYR A 591 -0.22 6.42 -14.37
CA TYR A 591 -1.14 7.52 -14.16
C TYR A 591 -0.58 8.83 -14.73
N LYS A 592 0.72 9.10 -14.55
CA LYS A 592 1.38 10.25 -15.16
C LYS A 592 1.34 10.21 -16.68
N ASP A 593 1.55 9.05 -17.29
CA ASP A 593 1.37 8.89 -18.74
C ASP A 593 -0.06 9.24 -19.19
N ALA A 594 -1.07 8.86 -18.40
CA ALA A 594 -2.46 9.20 -18.67
C ALA A 594 -2.75 10.71 -18.54
N GLU A 595 -2.17 11.39 -17.55
CA GLU A 595 -2.24 12.85 -17.42
C GLU A 595 -1.59 13.56 -18.63
N ILE A 596 -0.43 13.06 -19.07
CA ILE A 596 0.26 13.60 -20.23
C ILE A 596 -0.57 13.38 -21.51
N TYR A 597 -1.20 12.22 -21.67
CA TYR A 597 -2.15 11.98 -22.77
C TYR A 597 -3.30 12.99 -22.73
N ALA A 598 -3.84 13.28 -21.55
CA ALA A 598 -4.90 14.28 -21.40
C ALA A 598 -4.44 15.69 -21.77
N GLY A 599 -3.27 16.12 -21.32
CA GLY A 599 -2.70 17.43 -21.64
C GLY A 599 -2.43 17.65 -23.13
N ASN A 600 -2.17 16.59 -23.89
CA ASN A 600 -1.77 16.67 -25.31
C ASN A 600 -2.90 16.34 -26.32
N GLY A 601 -4.16 16.49 -25.93
CA GLY A 601 -5.31 16.27 -26.82
C GLY A 601 -5.83 14.84 -26.89
N GLY A 602 -5.28 13.93 -26.08
CA GLY A 602 -5.76 12.55 -25.90
C GLY A 602 -4.96 11.48 -26.67
N PRO A 603 -5.37 10.20 -26.54
CA PRO A 603 -4.71 9.08 -27.18
C PRO A 603 -4.60 9.26 -28.70
N GLY A 604 -3.38 9.12 -29.24
CA GLY A 604 -3.11 9.23 -30.69
C GLY A 604 -2.48 10.55 -31.15
N TYR A 605 -2.45 11.59 -30.30
CA TYR A 605 -1.76 12.86 -30.58
C TYR A 605 -0.38 12.98 -29.93
N TYR A 606 -0.10 12.11 -28.95
CA TYR A 606 1.15 12.07 -28.21
C TYR A 606 1.82 10.70 -28.34
N ASN A 607 3.06 10.68 -28.85
CA ASN A 607 3.83 9.47 -29.15
C ASN A 607 4.90 9.18 -28.08
N THR A 608 4.57 9.16 -26.79
CA THR A 608 5.51 8.61 -25.80
C THR A 608 5.66 7.10 -25.96
N LYS A 609 6.82 6.59 -25.55
CA LYS A 609 7.19 5.18 -25.54
C LYS A 609 6.45 4.40 -24.43
N VAL A 610 5.12 4.49 -24.35
CA VAL A 610 4.34 3.60 -23.48
C VAL A 610 4.44 2.18 -24.04
N GLN A 611 4.82 1.22 -23.20
CA GLN A 611 4.92 -0.18 -23.61
C GLN A 611 3.55 -0.69 -24.09
N LYS A 612 3.53 -1.58 -25.09
CA LYS A 612 2.29 -2.09 -25.68
C LYS A 612 1.38 -2.74 -24.63
N GLU A 613 2.00 -3.40 -23.66
CA GLU A 613 1.36 -4.12 -22.56
C GLU A 613 0.71 -3.17 -21.53
N ASP A 614 1.20 -1.93 -21.41
CA ASP A 614 0.72 -0.91 -20.47
C ASP A 614 -0.35 0.01 -21.06
N LYS A 615 -0.42 0.07 -22.40
CA LYS A 615 -1.39 0.90 -23.12
C LYS A 615 -2.85 0.73 -22.61
N PRO A 616 -3.36 -0.49 -22.37
CA PRO A 616 -4.72 -0.65 -21.84
C PRO A 616 -4.92 -0.02 -20.46
N VAL A 617 -3.87 0.03 -19.62
CA VAL A 617 -3.91 0.68 -18.30
C VAL A 617 -3.94 2.18 -18.47
N VAL A 618 -3.04 2.74 -19.28
CA VAL A 618 -2.98 4.19 -19.54
C VAL A 618 -4.27 4.70 -20.17
N ASP A 619 -4.80 4.00 -21.19
CA ASP A 619 -6.06 4.39 -21.84
C ASP A 619 -7.24 4.36 -20.85
N PHE A 620 -7.25 3.40 -19.90
CA PHE A 620 -8.29 3.33 -18.87
C PHE A 620 -8.14 4.45 -17.82
N LEU A 621 -6.93 4.69 -17.32
CA LEU A 621 -6.63 5.75 -16.36
C LEU A 621 -6.86 7.14 -16.96
N TYR A 622 -6.65 7.32 -18.27
CA TYR A 622 -6.96 8.54 -19.00
C TYR A 622 -8.45 8.88 -18.93
N GLU A 623 -9.32 7.92 -19.25
CA GLU A 623 -10.77 8.12 -19.13
C GLU A 623 -11.18 8.37 -17.67
N LEU A 624 -10.61 7.59 -16.74
CA LEU A 624 -10.86 7.76 -15.32
C LEU A 624 -10.42 9.16 -14.81
N HIS A 625 -9.30 9.68 -15.29
CA HIS A 625 -8.79 11.01 -14.96
C HIS A 625 -9.72 12.11 -15.45
N LEU A 626 -10.11 12.08 -16.73
CA LEU A 626 -11.01 13.09 -17.31
C LEU A 626 -12.37 13.16 -16.62
N GLN A 627 -12.93 12.00 -16.28
CA GLN A 627 -14.25 11.93 -15.65
C GLN A 627 -14.25 12.35 -14.18
N ASN A 628 -13.07 12.62 -13.61
CA ASN A 628 -12.87 12.96 -12.21
C ASN A 628 -12.19 14.32 -12.01
N GLY A 629 -12.38 15.24 -12.97
CA GLY A 629 -11.90 16.63 -12.88
C GLY A 629 -10.63 16.89 -13.68
N GLY A 630 -10.07 15.87 -14.32
CA GLY A 630 -8.95 16.01 -15.26
C GLY A 630 -9.30 16.86 -16.48
N LYS A 631 -8.38 17.72 -16.93
CA LYS A 631 -8.58 18.61 -18.07
C LYS A 631 -7.94 18.04 -19.33
N LYS A 632 -8.66 18.12 -20.44
CA LYS A 632 -8.13 17.78 -21.77
C LYS A 632 -7.54 19.02 -22.42
N GLY A 633 -6.24 19.00 -22.74
CA GLY A 633 -5.55 20.08 -23.45
C GLY A 633 -5.71 20.00 -24.98
N PRO A 634 -5.22 21.00 -25.73
CA PRO A 634 -5.31 21.01 -27.19
C PRO A 634 -4.41 19.95 -27.84
N PRO A 635 -4.75 19.44 -29.06
CA PRO A 635 -3.90 18.50 -29.78
C PRO A 635 -2.54 19.10 -30.16
N ALA A 636 -1.48 18.30 -30.04
CA ALA A 636 -0.10 18.75 -30.29
C ALA A 636 0.12 19.39 -31.68
N ALA A 637 -0.65 18.97 -32.70
CA ALA A 637 -0.58 19.50 -34.08
C ALA A 637 -1.11 20.93 -34.25
N THR A 638 -1.76 21.51 -33.24
CA THR A 638 -2.29 22.90 -33.27
C THR A 638 -1.35 23.92 -32.65
N HIS A 639 -0.17 23.50 -32.17
CA HIS A 639 0.83 24.43 -31.66
C HIS A 639 1.54 25.15 -32.81
N PRO A 640 1.51 26.50 -32.86
CA PRO A 640 2.12 27.26 -33.96
C PRO A 640 3.62 26.97 -34.04
N SER A 641 4.05 26.46 -35.20
CA SER A 641 5.45 26.25 -35.56
C SER A 641 6.19 27.59 -35.59
N LYS A 642 7.00 27.86 -34.57
CA LYS A 642 8.16 28.73 -34.70
C LYS A 642 9.40 27.93 -34.35
N SER A 643 10.13 27.55 -35.40
CA SER A 643 11.57 27.25 -35.48
C SER A 643 12.28 27.16 -34.12
N VAL A 644 12.69 25.97 -33.71
CA VAL A 644 13.55 25.79 -32.53
C VAL A 644 14.67 24.79 -32.83
N THR A 645 15.87 25.33 -33.01
CA THR A 645 17.18 24.64 -33.02
C THR A 645 17.76 24.45 -31.62
N THR A 646 16.93 24.38 -30.59
CA THR A 646 17.33 24.15 -29.20
C THR A 646 16.32 23.26 -28.49
N LEU A 647 16.78 22.09 -28.05
CA LEU A 647 16.09 21.17 -27.15
C LEU A 647 15.84 21.85 -25.79
N VAL A 648 14.88 22.76 -25.73
CA VAL A 648 14.31 23.25 -24.49
C VAL A 648 13.15 22.32 -24.15
N LYS A 649 13.26 21.60 -23.02
CA LYS A 649 12.14 20.98 -22.31
C LYS A 649 11.05 22.04 -22.15
N ARG A 650 10.05 22.05 -23.03
CA ARG A 650 8.92 22.98 -22.94
C ARG A 650 7.83 22.36 -22.09
N ASP A 651 7.47 23.14 -21.07
CA ASP A 651 6.40 22.93 -20.11
C ASP A 651 5.04 22.97 -20.83
N THR A 652 4.37 21.82 -20.96
CA THR A 652 2.99 21.72 -21.47
C THR A 652 2.02 21.38 -20.33
N THR A 653 2.24 21.91 -19.13
CA THR A 653 1.36 21.62 -17.99
C THR A 653 0.10 22.47 -18.06
N VAL A 654 -0.98 21.88 -18.58
CA VAL A 654 -2.31 22.23 -18.10
C VAL A 654 -2.32 21.91 -16.61
N ASP A 655 -2.37 22.93 -15.76
CA ASP A 655 -2.42 22.79 -14.30
C ASP A 655 -3.71 22.03 -13.95
N THR A 656 -3.59 20.73 -13.72
CA THR A 656 -4.73 19.81 -13.61
C THR A 656 -4.86 19.34 -12.16
N PRO A 657 -6.04 19.46 -11.53
CA PRO A 657 -6.24 19.02 -10.15
C PRO A 657 -5.96 17.53 -10.00
N SER A 658 -5.27 17.16 -8.90
CA SER A 658 -5.08 15.76 -8.53
C SER A 658 -6.43 15.11 -8.18
N THR A 659 -6.67 13.90 -8.69
CA THR A 659 -7.88 13.10 -8.42
C THR A 659 -7.61 12.03 -7.36
N VAL A 660 -8.66 11.44 -6.78
CA VAL A 660 -8.54 10.31 -5.83
C VAL A 660 -7.84 9.08 -6.44
N TYR A 661 -7.88 8.94 -7.77
CA TYR A 661 -7.21 7.86 -8.49
C TYR A 661 -5.77 8.21 -8.89
N SER A 662 -5.24 9.37 -8.50
CA SER A 662 -3.85 9.74 -8.82
C SER A 662 -2.79 8.86 -8.13
N THR A 663 -3.20 8.09 -7.13
CA THR A 663 -2.33 7.22 -6.33
C THR A 663 -2.91 5.80 -6.28
N ALA A 664 -2.04 4.79 -6.14
CA ALA A 664 -2.46 3.39 -6.03
C ALA A 664 -3.27 3.16 -4.75
N GLU A 665 -2.88 3.83 -3.68
CA GLU A 665 -3.53 3.84 -2.37
C GLU A 665 -4.97 4.37 -2.50
N GLY A 666 -5.13 5.51 -3.18
CA GLY A 666 -6.44 6.09 -3.46
C GLY A 666 -7.30 5.18 -4.32
N TYR A 667 -6.72 4.57 -5.38
CA TYR A 667 -7.42 3.59 -6.21
C TYR A 667 -7.89 2.37 -5.41
N VAL A 668 -7.02 1.74 -4.61
CA VAL A 668 -7.37 0.57 -3.80
C VAL A 668 -8.48 0.89 -2.79
N HIS A 669 -8.41 2.02 -2.09
CA HIS A 669 -9.43 2.42 -1.12
C HIS A 669 -10.76 2.84 -1.78
N GLN A 670 -10.73 3.24 -3.05
CA GLN A 670 -11.94 3.53 -3.81
C GLN A 670 -12.63 2.26 -4.32
N GLU A 671 -11.85 1.28 -4.78
CA GLU A 671 -12.35 0.00 -5.31
C GLU A 671 -12.65 -1.06 -4.23
N LEU A 672 -11.98 -0.96 -3.09
CA LEU A 672 -12.21 -1.79 -1.91
C LEU A 672 -12.39 -0.88 -0.67
N PRO A 673 -13.56 -0.23 -0.50
CA PRO A 673 -13.81 0.65 0.65
C PRO A 673 -13.58 -0.05 2.01
N ASN A 674 -13.83 -1.36 2.05
CA ASN A 674 -13.40 -2.23 3.14
C ASN A 674 -12.39 -3.26 2.59
N VAL A 675 -11.10 -2.92 2.62
CA VAL A 675 -10.03 -3.83 2.17
C VAL A 675 -9.90 -5.07 3.07
N GLY A 676 -10.48 -5.06 4.27
CA GLY A 676 -10.54 -6.21 5.18
C GLY A 676 -9.34 -6.35 6.14
N CYS A 677 -8.40 -5.40 6.12
CA CYS A 677 -7.30 -5.33 7.08
C CYS A 677 -7.80 -5.00 8.49
N VAL A 678 -7.09 -5.45 9.52
CA VAL A 678 -7.45 -5.27 10.94
C VAL A 678 -6.43 -4.38 11.65
N SER A 679 -6.89 -3.45 12.48
CA SER A 679 -6.06 -2.43 13.16
C SER A 679 -5.36 -1.45 12.20
N GLN A 680 -4.47 -1.93 11.34
CA GLN A 680 -3.74 -1.19 10.31
C GLN A 680 -4.46 -1.28 8.97
N LYS A 681 -5.26 -0.27 8.62
CA LYS A 681 -6.28 -0.36 7.56
C LYS A 681 -5.97 0.47 6.31
N PHE A 682 -5.03 1.42 6.36
CA PHE A 682 -4.81 2.39 5.28
C PHE A 682 -3.50 2.17 4.53
N PHE A 683 -3.58 2.19 3.20
CA PHE A 683 -2.41 1.99 2.32
C PHE A 683 -1.60 3.27 2.12
N CYS A 684 -2.16 4.42 2.48
CA CYS A 684 -1.48 5.70 2.59
C CYS A 684 -1.04 5.96 4.03
N ASN A 685 0.10 6.63 4.20
CA ASN A 685 0.63 7.11 5.49
C ASN A 685 0.48 8.63 5.67
N THR A 686 -0.40 9.27 4.90
CA THR A 686 -0.65 10.72 4.94
C THR A 686 -1.88 11.06 5.80
N ASN A 687 -2.04 12.34 6.15
CA ASN A 687 -3.23 12.84 6.87
C ASN A 687 -3.38 12.34 8.31
N GLY A 688 -2.27 12.16 9.04
CA GLY A 688 -2.29 11.82 10.47
C GLY A 688 -2.78 10.40 10.77
N ASN A 689 -2.65 9.49 9.81
CA ASN A 689 -3.14 8.13 9.89
C ASN A 689 -2.03 7.08 10.12
N GLU A 690 -0.82 7.51 10.49
CA GLU A 690 0.41 6.71 10.64
C GLU A 690 0.18 5.42 11.47
N ASP A 691 -0.58 5.53 12.54
CA ASP A 691 -0.95 4.42 13.44
C ASP A 691 -1.77 3.32 12.75
N LYS A 692 -2.43 3.65 11.65
CA LYS A 692 -3.29 2.77 10.85
C LYS A 692 -2.67 2.40 9.51
N TYR A 693 -1.41 2.77 9.27
CA TYR A 693 -0.71 2.41 8.04
C TYR A 693 -0.52 0.90 7.96
N VAL A 694 -0.99 0.29 6.86
CA VAL A 694 -1.04 -1.16 6.67
C VAL A 694 0.30 -1.86 6.84
N PHE A 695 1.42 -1.21 6.45
CA PHE A 695 2.77 -1.80 6.52
C PHE A 695 3.60 -1.31 7.71
N ARG A 696 2.99 -0.68 8.72
CA ARG A 696 3.69 -0.40 9.98
C ARG A 696 4.11 -1.73 10.63
N GLU A 697 5.30 -1.77 11.24
CA GLU A 697 5.92 -3.03 11.69
C GLU A 697 5.06 -3.87 12.64
N LYS A 698 4.22 -3.21 13.45
CA LYS A 698 3.24 -3.84 14.34
C LYS A 698 1.96 -3.01 14.43
N PRO A 699 0.82 -3.61 14.76
CA PRO A 699 -0.43 -2.89 15.03
C PRO A 699 -0.32 -1.95 16.23
N LYS A 700 -1.03 -0.81 16.19
CA LYS A 700 -0.99 0.24 17.23
C LYS A 700 -1.31 -0.28 18.63
N ASP A 701 -2.31 -1.14 18.72
CA ASP A 701 -2.78 -1.78 19.95
C ASP A 701 -1.80 -2.80 20.54
N HIS A 702 -0.75 -3.16 19.81
CA HIS A 702 0.32 -4.06 20.26
C HIS A 702 1.63 -3.32 20.56
N ASP A 703 1.62 -1.97 20.53
CA ASP A 703 2.83 -1.17 20.78
C ASP A 703 3.46 -1.44 22.14
N GLU A 704 2.64 -1.59 23.18
CA GLU A 704 3.10 -1.87 24.55
C GLU A 704 3.41 -3.36 24.76
N ALA A 705 2.55 -4.26 24.29
CA ALA A 705 2.76 -5.70 24.42
C ALA A 705 4.04 -6.17 23.71
N CYS A 706 4.28 -5.70 22.48
CA CYS A 706 5.51 -5.98 21.72
C CYS A 706 6.75 -5.23 22.24
N LYS A 707 6.68 -4.59 23.41
CA LYS A 707 7.81 -4.00 24.13
C LYS A 707 7.99 -4.66 25.49
N CYS A 708 7.38 -5.82 25.75
CA CYS A 708 7.45 -6.47 27.06
C CYS A 708 8.87 -6.84 27.51
N GLU A 709 9.83 -6.98 26.58
CA GLU A 709 11.26 -7.14 26.91
C GLU A 709 11.86 -5.92 27.62
N ASN A 710 11.11 -4.82 27.65
CA ASN A 710 11.40 -3.59 28.39
C ASN A 710 10.58 -3.50 29.70
N ASN A 711 9.62 -4.38 29.93
CA ASN A 711 8.81 -4.42 31.15
C ASN A 711 9.56 -5.21 32.21
N THR A 712 10.27 -4.57 33.13
CA THR A 712 10.81 -5.26 34.32
C THR A 712 9.74 -5.33 35.41
N LYS A 713 9.59 -6.51 36.05
CA LYS A 713 8.77 -6.62 37.28
C LYS A 713 9.27 -5.56 38.26
N PRO A 714 8.39 -4.83 39.00
CA PRO A 714 8.73 -3.52 39.51
C PRO A 714 10.03 -3.48 40.30
N THR A 715 11.04 -2.85 39.71
CA THR A 715 11.95 -1.92 40.38
C THR A 715 12.49 -0.97 39.30
N ALA A 716 12.04 0.29 39.40
CA ALA A 716 12.46 1.56 38.76
C ALA A 716 12.93 1.62 37.27
N PRO A 717 12.61 2.70 36.50
CA PRO A 717 12.48 2.66 35.04
C PRO A 717 13.75 2.96 34.21
N LYS A 718 13.74 2.56 32.92
CA LYS A 718 14.71 2.95 31.85
C LYS A 718 13.97 3.16 30.51
N ARG A 719 14.50 4.06 29.68
CA ARG A 719 13.84 4.90 28.65
C ARG A 719 14.11 4.44 27.18
N THR A 720 13.14 4.58 26.25
CA THR A 720 13.27 4.25 24.80
C THR A 720 13.87 5.39 23.93
N LEU A 721 14.64 5.03 22.89
CA LEU A 721 15.29 5.92 21.89
C LEU A 721 14.41 6.24 20.65
N PRO A 722 14.58 7.41 19.99
CA PRO A 722 13.99 7.72 18.68
C PRO A 722 14.88 7.25 17.50
N SER A 723 14.26 6.79 16.40
CA SER A 723 14.92 6.32 15.16
C SER A 723 14.54 7.21 13.97
N THR A 724 15.44 8.10 13.54
CA THR A 724 15.44 8.69 12.20
C THR A 724 16.56 8.03 11.37
N GLN A 725 16.24 7.55 10.17
CA GLN A 725 17.21 6.89 9.28
C GLN A 725 18.22 7.91 8.74
N ASN A 726 19.51 7.53 8.73
CA ASN A 726 20.60 8.40 8.29
C ASN A 726 20.50 8.69 6.77
N PRO A 727 20.27 9.94 6.35
CA PRO A 727 20.09 10.31 4.95
C PRO A 727 21.37 10.27 4.11
N CYS A 728 22.54 10.01 4.71
CA CYS A 728 23.83 9.94 4.02
C CYS A 728 24.15 8.55 3.46
N VAL A 729 23.30 7.53 3.69
CA VAL A 729 23.46 6.19 3.11
C VAL A 729 22.86 6.20 1.70
N ASN A 730 23.68 6.55 0.70
CA ASN A 730 23.32 6.49 -0.71
C ASN A 730 23.81 5.18 -1.33
N GLY A 731 22.89 4.31 -1.74
CA GLY A 731 23.21 3.04 -2.40
C GLY A 731 22.97 1.84 -1.50
N GLY A 732 22.35 0.81 -2.06
CA GLY A 732 21.93 -0.39 -1.35
C GLY A 732 23.09 -1.26 -0.89
N ASP A 733 23.62 -0.98 0.29
CA ASP A 733 24.25 -2.04 1.09
C ASP A 733 23.16 -2.83 1.79
N SER A 734 22.76 -3.86 1.05
CA SER A 734 21.78 -4.88 1.37
C SER A 734 22.40 -5.99 2.23
N SER A 735 23.26 -5.63 3.18
CA SER A 735 23.65 -6.56 4.24
C SER A 735 22.62 -6.40 5.35
N GLY A 736 21.95 -7.48 5.74
CA GLY A 736 21.09 -7.54 6.93
C GLY A 736 21.86 -7.35 8.26
N ALA A 737 22.91 -6.51 8.27
CA ALA A 737 23.67 -6.15 9.46
C ALA A 737 22.80 -5.25 10.34
N GLN A 738 22.62 -5.66 11.60
CA GLN A 738 22.08 -4.76 12.62
C GLN A 738 22.96 -3.50 12.69
N ILE A 739 22.37 -2.33 12.44
CA ILE A 739 23.04 -1.06 12.71
C ILE A 739 23.15 -0.95 14.23
N THR A 740 24.35 -1.19 14.75
CA THR A 740 24.65 -1.01 16.17
C THR A 740 24.71 0.48 16.49
N SER A 741 23.94 0.94 17.49
CA SER A 741 24.01 2.34 17.92
C SER A 741 25.29 2.62 18.70
N VAL A 742 25.84 3.83 18.55
CA VAL A 742 26.92 4.37 19.40
C VAL A 742 26.57 4.24 20.89
N ARG A 743 25.28 4.35 21.24
CA ARG A 743 24.81 4.20 22.62
C ARG A 743 24.86 2.75 23.12
N ASP A 744 24.70 1.77 22.24
CA ASP A 744 24.76 0.34 22.60
C ASP A 744 26.20 -0.09 22.91
N VAL A 745 27.16 0.45 22.15
CA VAL A 745 28.60 0.28 22.44
C VAL A 745 28.96 0.98 23.76
N ALA A 746 28.46 2.20 23.98
CA ALA A 746 28.69 2.93 25.22
C ALA A 746 28.09 2.21 26.45
N GLU A 747 26.90 1.61 26.34
CA GLU A 747 26.28 0.85 27.45
C GLU A 747 27.07 -0.41 27.79
N GLU A 748 27.58 -1.12 26.79
CA GLU A 748 28.46 -2.27 27.01
C GLU A 748 29.78 -1.86 27.66
N MET A 749 30.41 -0.81 27.14
CA MET A 749 31.65 -0.27 27.73
C MET A 749 31.44 0.18 29.17
N GLN A 750 30.30 0.78 29.50
CA GLN A 750 29.97 1.14 30.87
C GLN A 750 29.87 -0.10 31.77
N LYS A 751 29.22 -1.17 31.32
CA LYS A 751 29.15 -2.44 32.09
C LYS A 751 30.54 -3.02 32.33
N GLU A 752 31.38 -3.08 31.29
CA GLU A 752 32.75 -3.57 31.40
C GLU A 752 33.58 -2.75 32.40
N VAL A 753 33.49 -1.42 32.32
CA VAL A 753 34.19 -0.50 33.23
C VAL A 753 33.65 -0.62 34.65
N HIS A 754 32.34 -0.72 34.83
CA HIS A 754 31.69 -0.89 36.14
C HIS A 754 32.12 -2.19 36.82
N GLU A 755 32.10 -3.31 36.09
CA GLU A 755 32.57 -4.60 36.59
C GLU A 755 34.07 -4.57 36.91
N GLY A 756 34.88 -3.94 36.05
CA GLY A 756 36.31 -3.77 36.27
C GLY A 756 36.62 -2.94 37.50
N MET A 757 35.89 -1.84 37.68
CA MET A 757 35.98 -0.96 38.83
C MET A 757 35.66 -1.74 40.11
N LEU A 758 34.53 -2.45 40.17
CA LEU A 758 34.15 -3.25 41.35
C LEU A 758 35.15 -4.37 41.66
N LYS A 759 35.80 -4.97 40.65
CA LYS A 759 36.86 -5.95 40.87
C LYS A 759 38.09 -5.34 41.55
N ARG A 760 38.44 -4.10 41.22
CA ARG A 760 39.61 -3.39 41.80
C ARG A 760 39.29 -2.73 43.15
N SER A 761 38.08 -2.19 43.32
CA SER A 761 37.71 -1.39 44.50
C SER A 761 36.67 -2.03 45.44
N GLY A 762 36.09 -3.18 45.09
CA GLY A 762 35.10 -3.89 45.91
C GLY A 762 35.65 -4.41 47.23
N ASP A 763 34.75 -4.73 48.17
CA ASP A 763 35.13 -5.18 49.52
C ASP A 763 35.67 -6.62 49.57
N LYS A 764 36.56 -6.91 50.53
CA LYS A 764 37.33 -8.17 50.68
C LYS A 764 36.47 -9.45 50.86
N SER A 765 35.15 -9.35 50.91
CA SER A 765 34.21 -10.48 51.10
C SER A 765 33.61 -11.03 49.81
N GLY A 766 33.85 -10.42 48.65
CA GLY A 766 33.34 -10.89 47.35
C GLY A 766 31.80 -10.89 47.23
N LYS A 767 31.10 -10.13 48.09
CA LYS A 767 29.62 -10.09 48.19
C LYS A 767 29.01 -8.67 48.25
N GLY A 768 29.78 -7.60 48.04
CA GLY A 768 29.28 -6.23 48.19
C GLY A 768 29.11 -5.49 46.86
N ASP A 769 27.91 -4.99 46.57
CA ASP A 769 27.57 -4.17 45.40
C ASP A 769 28.16 -2.73 45.44
N LYS A 770 29.16 -2.45 46.30
CA LYS A 770 29.65 -1.09 46.58
C LYS A 770 31.18 -0.97 46.53
N SER A 771 31.64 0.16 46.00
CA SER A 771 33.06 0.50 45.79
C SER A 771 33.64 1.25 46.97
N CYS A 772 34.86 0.95 47.39
CA CYS A 772 35.57 1.79 48.37
C CYS A 772 35.96 3.18 47.83
N LEU A 773 35.72 3.43 46.53
CA LEU A 773 35.91 4.74 45.88
C LEU A 773 34.66 5.64 45.94
N GLU A 774 33.53 5.11 46.40
CA GLU A 774 32.27 5.86 46.53
C GLU A 774 32.41 6.93 47.62
N GLY A 775 32.28 8.20 47.24
CA GLY A 775 32.38 9.32 48.16
C GLY A 775 31.08 9.56 48.94
N ASP A 776 31.21 9.99 50.19
CA ASP A 776 30.10 10.41 51.06
C ASP A 776 30.22 11.90 51.36
N ILE A 777 29.30 12.69 50.82
CA ILE A 777 29.30 14.15 50.97
C ILE A 777 29.25 14.60 52.42
N ASN A 778 28.72 13.78 53.35
CA ASN A 778 28.61 14.15 54.76
C ASN A 778 29.97 14.12 55.47
N LYS A 779 30.95 13.39 54.91
CA LYS A 779 32.30 13.24 55.47
C LYS A 779 33.29 14.30 54.94
N ALA A 780 32.89 15.09 53.95
CA ALA A 780 33.72 16.16 53.40
C ALA A 780 34.04 17.26 54.43
N GLN A 781 35.26 17.80 54.36
CA GLN A 781 35.74 18.86 55.25
C GLN A 781 36.32 20.04 54.47
N PHE A 782 36.03 21.26 54.94
CA PHE A 782 36.45 22.52 54.31
C PHE A 782 37.19 23.40 55.33
N GLU A 783 38.16 24.19 54.86
CA GLU A 783 39.01 25.02 55.74
C GLU A 783 38.25 26.22 56.33
N ASN A 784 37.18 26.64 55.68
CA ASN A 784 36.34 27.76 56.12
C ASN A 784 35.35 27.41 57.26
N GLY A 785 35.46 26.21 57.83
CA GLY A 785 34.63 25.74 58.95
C GLY A 785 33.27 25.16 58.55
N THR A 786 32.89 25.22 57.28
CA THR A 786 31.71 24.48 56.79
C THR A 786 31.97 22.97 56.84
N LYS A 787 30.93 22.17 57.07
CA LYS A 787 31.03 20.71 57.19
C LYS A 787 30.08 20.03 56.22
N GLY A 788 30.53 18.95 55.59
CA GLY A 788 29.69 18.12 54.73
C GLY A 788 28.41 17.65 55.42
N SER A 789 28.45 17.36 56.72
CA SER A 789 27.28 16.95 57.52
C SER A 789 26.14 17.98 57.53
N ALA A 790 26.43 19.27 57.28
CA ALA A 790 25.41 20.31 57.18
C ALA A 790 24.53 20.17 55.92
N LEU A 791 25.03 19.46 54.91
CA LEU A 791 24.28 19.15 53.68
C LEU A 791 23.14 18.16 53.95
N LYS A 792 23.20 17.38 55.03
CA LYS A 792 22.20 16.34 55.39
C LYS A 792 21.91 15.36 54.24
N GLY A 793 22.93 14.99 53.47
CA GLY A 793 22.76 14.12 52.30
C GLY A 793 22.10 14.77 51.07
N ASP A 794 21.77 16.08 51.10
CA ASP A 794 21.13 16.80 50.00
C ASP A 794 22.19 17.54 49.15
N ILE A 795 22.52 16.98 47.99
CA ILE A 795 23.51 17.51 47.03
C ILE A 795 23.13 18.92 46.56
N CYS A 796 21.84 19.26 46.45
CA CYS A 796 21.43 20.56 45.94
C CYS A 796 21.67 21.72 46.92
N ARG A 797 22.03 21.43 48.18
CA ARG A 797 22.45 22.43 49.18
C ARG A 797 23.91 22.88 49.02
N LEU A 798 24.63 22.34 48.05
CA LEU A 798 25.97 22.80 47.75
C LEU A 798 25.95 24.27 47.28
N GLU A 799 26.57 25.11 48.09
CA GLU A 799 26.84 26.51 47.80
C GLU A 799 28.33 26.75 47.47
N LYS A 800 28.63 27.90 46.89
CA LYS A 800 29.97 28.31 46.40
C LYS A 800 31.09 28.26 47.43
N GLN A 801 30.76 28.23 48.72
CA GLN A 801 31.68 28.12 49.85
C GLN A 801 32.13 26.68 50.17
N HIS A 802 31.51 25.65 49.59
CA HIS A 802 31.90 24.24 49.81
C HIS A 802 33.12 23.87 48.95
N THR A 803 34.19 24.67 49.03
CA THR A 803 35.46 24.46 48.35
C THR A 803 36.62 25.08 49.12
N ASN A 804 37.83 24.56 48.91
CA ASN A 804 39.08 25.15 49.41
C ASN A 804 39.85 25.88 48.29
N ALA A 805 39.13 26.40 47.29
CA ALA A 805 39.71 27.24 46.25
C ALA A 805 40.22 28.56 46.83
N LYS A 806 41.45 28.95 46.47
CA LYS A 806 42.09 30.16 46.99
C LYS A 806 41.87 31.36 46.06
N SER A 807 41.62 32.52 46.67
CA SER A 807 41.84 33.80 45.97
C SER A 807 43.34 34.11 45.96
N SER A 808 43.84 34.71 44.89
CA SER A 808 45.24 35.11 44.75
C SER A 808 45.35 36.59 44.39
N ARG A 809 46.57 37.15 44.39
CA ARG A 809 46.78 38.57 44.10
C ARG A 809 46.35 38.88 42.66
N GLY A 810 45.23 39.59 42.52
CA GLY A 810 44.63 39.93 41.21
C GLY A 810 43.51 38.98 40.76
N TYR A 811 43.16 37.97 41.54
CA TYR A 811 42.08 37.03 41.25
C TYR A 811 41.22 36.77 42.49
N THR A 812 39.94 37.16 42.43
CA THR A 812 38.96 36.89 43.50
C THR A 812 38.06 35.75 43.08
N TYR A 813 38.13 34.63 43.79
CA TYR A 813 37.26 33.49 43.58
C TYR A 813 35.81 33.82 44.02
N LYS A 814 34.86 33.66 43.11
CA LYS A 814 33.41 33.90 43.31
C LYS A 814 32.55 32.66 43.03
N GLY A 815 33.15 31.48 42.88
CA GLY A 815 32.49 30.24 42.48
C GLY A 815 33.16 29.52 41.30
N PRO A 816 32.72 28.31 40.95
CA PRO A 816 33.32 27.50 39.88
C PRO A 816 33.35 28.16 38.49
N CYS A 817 32.43 29.08 38.20
CA CYS A 817 32.38 29.81 36.92
C CYS A 817 33.16 31.14 36.94
N THR A 818 33.99 31.41 37.96
CA THR A 818 34.71 32.68 38.08
C THR A 818 35.64 32.90 36.89
N GLY A 819 35.47 34.03 36.20
CA GLY A 819 36.29 34.41 35.04
C GLY A 819 35.87 33.74 33.72
N LYS A 820 34.72 33.05 33.68
CA LYS A 820 34.22 32.36 32.49
C LYS A 820 33.18 33.24 31.75
N ASP A 821 33.29 33.32 30.42
CA ASP A 821 32.41 34.10 29.52
C ASP A 821 32.13 35.55 29.97
N GLY A 822 33.18 36.33 30.28
CA GLY A 822 33.07 37.70 30.76
C GLY A 822 32.42 38.67 29.75
N ASP A 823 32.57 38.42 28.46
CA ASP A 823 32.00 39.26 27.40
C ASP A 823 30.56 38.88 27.03
N HIS A 824 30.02 37.81 27.61
CA HIS A 824 28.71 37.23 27.28
C HIS A 824 28.58 36.83 25.81
N LYS A 825 29.64 36.22 25.25
CA LYS A 825 29.77 35.86 23.83
C LYS A 825 30.00 34.37 23.59
N MET A 826 29.82 33.53 24.62
CA MET A 826 30.01 32.07 24.53
C MET A 826 29.36 31.43 23.29
N PHE A 827 28.23 31.94 22.80
CA PHE A 827 27.53 31.38 21.64
C PHE A 827 27.61 32.24 20.36
N GLU A 828 28.47 33.27 20.33
CA GLU A 828 28.70 34.11 19.15
C GLU A 828 29.73 33.49 18.18
N VAL A 829 29.37 32.36 17.54
CA VAL A 829 30.22 31.62 16.59
C VAL A 829 30.09 32.10 15.14
N LYS A 830 30.63 33.29 14.84
CA LYS A 830 30.56 33.88 13.48
C LYS A 830 31.44 33.16 12.45
N ASP A 831 32.63 32.73 12.86
CA ASP A 831 33.66 32.18 11.98
C ASP A 831 33.96 30.69 12.25
N GLY A 832 32.96 29.97 12.78
CA GLY A 832 33.10 28.59 13.23
C GLY A 832 33.71 28.48 14.63
N TRP A 833 34.21 27.30 14.98
CA TRP A 833 34.85 27.03 16.27
C TRP A 833 36.36 27.28 16.25
N LYS A 834 36.97 27.56 17.41
CA LYS A 834 38.41 27.81 17.53
C LYS A 834 39.21 26.50 17.54
N SER A 835 40.47 26.56 17.09
CA SER A 835 41.41 25.42 17.04
C SER A 835 42.86 25.91 17.13
N GLY A 836 43.79 25.00 17.38
CA GLY A 836 45.22 25.28 17.24
C GLY A 836 45.79 26.17 18.34
N LYS A 837 46.83 26.92 17.99
CA LYS A 837 47.60 27.78 18.92
C LYS A 837 46.77 28.87 19.62
N GLU A 838 45.69 29.36 19.00
CA GLU A 838 44.85 30.42 19.57
C GLU A 838 44.29 30.06 20.95
N ILE A 839 43.94 28.79 21.12
CA ILE A 839 43.35 28.25 22.35
C ILE A 839 44.19 27.13 22.95
N GLU A 840 45.42 26.91 22.48
CA GLU A 840 46.31 25.84 22.96
C GLU A 840 45.64 24.45 22.85
N ILE A 841 45.19 24.10 21.65
CA ILE A 841 44.69 22.76 21.31
C ILE A 841 45.33 22.26 20.01
N ALA A 842 45.22 20.97 19.69
CA ALA A 842 45.70 20.44 18.42
C ALA A 842 44.97 21.05 17.21
N ASP A 843 45.67 21.27 16.09
CA ASP A 843 45.14 21.97 14.89
C ASP A 843 44.00 21.21 14.16
N ASP A 844 43.85 19.92 14.48
CA ASP A 844 42.82 19.00 13.98
C ASP A 844 41.63 18.86 14.95
N VAL A 845 41.61 19.62 16.05
CA VAL A 845 40.54 19.62 17.06
C VAL A 845 39.91 21.01 17.15
N TYR A 846 38.58 21.04 17.07
CA TYR A 846 37.78 22.25 17.19
C TYR A 846 37.06 22.25 18.54
N LEU A 847 37.32 23.27 19.36
CA LEU A 847 36.83 23.35 20.73
C LEU A 847 35.37 23.82 20.77
N PRO A 848 34.45 23.06 21.40
CA PRO A 848 33.09 23.53 21.61
C PRO A 848 33.08 24.83 22.42
N PRO A 849 32.33 25.87 22.03
CA PRO A 849 32.30 27.14 22.75
C PRO A 849 31.84 27.00 24.22
N ARG A 850 31.01 26.00 24.51
CA ARG A 850 30.60 25.62 25.87
C ARG A 850 31.78 25.13 26.72
N ARG A 851 32.73 24.39 26.14
CA ARG A 851 33.93 23.88 26.82
C ARG A 851 34.98 24.98 27.05
N GLU A 852 35.04 25.99 26.18
CA GLU A 852 35.94 27.16 26.34
C GLU A 852 35.67 27.92 27.65
N HIS A 853 34.42 27.95 28.10
CA HIS A 853 33.98 28.70 29.30
C HIS A 853 33.50 27.79 30.44
N PHE A 854 34.11 26.61 30.57
CA PHE A 854 33.72 25.59 31.54
C PHE A 854 33.95 26.02 33.01
N CYS A 855 33.01 25.69 33.89
CA CYS A 855 33.03 26.08 35.31
C CYS A 855 33.92 25.17 36.16
N THR A 856 35.24 25.26 35.94
CA THR A 856 36.28 24.49 36.65
C THR A 856 37.16 25.33 37.56
N SER A 857 36.86 26.62 37.75
CA SER A 857 37.74 27.55 38.47
C SER A 857 38.03 27.12 39.91
N ASN A 858 37.13 26.37 40.55
CA ASN A 858 37.35 25.81 41.88
C ASN A 858 38.35 24.65 41.91
N LEU A 859 38.46 23.90 40.81
CA LEU A 859 39.44 22.83 40.63
C LEU A 859 40.79 23.38 40.13
N GLU A 860 40.77 24.42 39.30
CA GLU A 860 41.96 25.15 38.81
C GLU A 860 42.75 25.79 39.96
N ASN A 861 42.04 26.41 40.93
CA ASN A 861 42.64 27.20 42.01
C ASN A 861 42.60 26.50 43.37
N LEU A 862 42.54 25.16 43.36
CA LEU A 862 42.32 24.38 44.56
C LEU A 862 43.55 24.34 45.48
N ASN A 863 43.35 24.52 46.80
CA ASN A 863 44.38 24.25 47.79
C ASN A 863 44.50 22.75 48.04
N THR A 864 45.41 22.06 47.34
CA THR A 864 45.59 20.61 47.48
C THR A 864 46.09 20.20 48.86
N ASP A 865 46.71 21.09 49.63
CA ASP A 865 47.21 20.84 50.99
C ASP A 865 46.16 20.96 52.09
N ALA A 866 44.92 21.28 51.72
CA ALA A 866 43.85 21.49 52.67
C ALA A 866 43.58 20.26 53.54
N SER A 867 43.18 20.49 54.80
CA SER A 867 42.95 19.41 55.78
C SER A 867 41.90 18.39 55.34
N GLY A 868 40.91 18.80 54.53
CA GLY A 868 39.90 17.90 53.95
C GLY A 868 40.40 17.01 52.81
N LEU A 869 41.58 17.29 52.26
CA LEU A 869 42.24 16.50 51.22
C LEU A 869 43.34 15.60 51.78
N LYS A 870 43.29 15.26 53.08
CA LYS A 870 44.23 14.36 53.75
C LYS A 870 43.50 13.14 54.30
N GLY A 871 44.17 11.99 54.25
CA GLY A 871 43.62 10.74 54.77
C GLY A 871 42.38 10.27 54.01
N ASP A 872 41.59 9.42 54.67
CA ASP A 872 40.30 8.90 54.22
C ASP A 872 39.29 9.98 53.75
N LYS A 873 39.46 11.24 54.19
CA LYS A 873 38.61 12.38 53.80
C LYS A 873 38.83 12.85 52.38
N ALA A 874 40.00 12.59 51.78
CA ALA A 874 40.39 13.18 50.50
C ALA A 874 39.41 12.85 49.38
N MET A 875 38.97 11.60 49.33
CA MET A 875 37.99 11.10 48.36
C MET A 875 36.62 11.78 48.50
N HIS A 876 36.14 11.90 49.74
CA HIS A 876 34.85 12.51 50.08
C HIS A 876 34.83 14.01 49.76
N THR A 877 35.94 14.70 50.05
CA THR A 877 36.09 16.13 49.78
C THR A 877 36.27 16.42 48.29
N LEU A 878 37.03 15.59 47.56
CA LEU A 878 37.14 15.67 46.11
C LEU A 878 35.77 15.54 45.44
N LEU A 879 34.95 14.58 45.87
CA LEU A 879 33.59 14.41 45.36
C LEU A 879 32.83 15.74 45.43
N VAL A 880 32.79 16.39 46.61
CA VAL A 880 32.06 17.65 46.76
C VAL A 880 32.56 18.74 45.82
N TYR A 881 33.86 18.83 45.53
CA TYR A 881 34.38 19.82 44.59
C TYR A 881 33.94 19.56 43.15
N VAL A 882 33.88 18.30 42.74
CA VAL A 882 33.37 17.90 41.42
C VAL A 882 31.86 18.14 41.34
N LEU A 883 31.09 17.78 42.39
CA LEU A 883 29.66 18.06 42.47
C LEU A 883 29.36 19.56 42.36
N LEU A 884 30.15 20.40 43.05
CA LEU A 884 29.99 21.86 43.02
C LEU A 884 30.27 22.42 41.61
N ALA A 885 31.34 21.95 40.95
CA ALA A 885 31.64 22.34 39.57
C ALA A 885 30.52 21.92 38.61
N ALA A 886 30.02 20.68 38.73
CA ALA A 886 28.95 20.16 37.90
C ALA A 886 27.62 20.91 38.07
N LYS A 887 27.23 21.18 39.33
CA LYS A 887 26.03 21.96 39.67
C LYS A 887 26.07 23.36 39.06
N GLU A 888 27.18 24.06 39.24
CA GLU A 888 27.33 25.43 38.75
C GLU A 888 27.50 25.47 37.22
N GLN A 889 28.11 24.45 36.60
CA GLN A 889 28.14 24.29 35.15
C GLN A 889 26.73 24.15 34.57
N ALA A 890 25.85 23.37 35.22
CA ALA A 890 24.47 23.22 34.78
C ALA A 890 23.68 24.53 34.87
N ASP A 891 23.83 25.27 35.97
CA ASP A 891 23.19 26.59 36.12
C ASP A 891 23.71 27.59 35.08
N PHE A 892 25.03 27.63 34.89
CA PHE A 892 25.69 28.52 33.94
C PHE A 892 25.25 28.28 32.50
N ILE A 893 25.21 27.02 32.05
CA ILE A 893 24.70 26.66 30.72
C ILE A 893 23.26 27.17 30.56
N LYS A 894 22.41 26.89 31.55
CA LYS A 894 20.99 27.28 31.51
C LYS A 894 20.84 28.79 31.40
N GLU A 895 21.53 29.56 32.25
CA GLU A 895 21.54 31.03 32.22
C GLU A 895 21.93 31.52 30.82
N LYS A 896 23.03 30.99 30.27
CA LYS A 896 23.57 31.46 29.01
C LYS A 896 22.66 31.16 27.83
N TYR A 897 22.01 30.00 27.78
CA TYR A 897 20.99 29.71 26.76
C TYR A 897 19.72 30.56 26.89
N THR A 898 19.49 31.24 28.02
CA THR A 898 18.35 32.16 28.23
C THR A 898 18.65 33.65 27.99
N ASN A 899 19.91 34.00 27.67
CA ASN A 899 20.32 35.38 27.43
C ASN A 899 19.67 35.96 26.16
N LYS A 900 19.08 37.18 26.26
CA LYS A 900 18.42 37.90 25.14
C LYS A 900 19.32 38.16 23.92
N LYS A 901 20.65 38.14 24.09
CA LYS A 901 21.62 38.29 22.98
C LYS A 901 21.77 37.04 22.13
N ASN A 902 21.34 35.87 22.64
CA ASN A 902 21.38 34.62 21.88
C ASN A 902 20.14 34.49 20.99
N PRO A 903 20.26 33.94 19.77
CA PRO A 903 19.12 33.85 18.87
C PRO A 903 18.06 32.91 19.46
N HIS A 904 16.79 33.32 19.41
CA HIS A 904 15.66 32.67 20.10
C HIS A 904 15.46 31.19 19.75
N ASP A 905 16.00 30.74 18.61
CA ASP A 905 15.93 29.36 18.10
C ASP A 905 17.00 28.42 18.67
N PHE A 906 17.91 28.90 19.52
CA PHE A 906 18.96 28.09 20.16
C PHE A 906 18.61 27.70 21.61
N SER A 907 17.46 28.13 22.13
CA SER A 907 17.13 28.05 23.56
C SER A 907 16.06 27.00 23.90
N ASP A 908 15.75 26.07 22.98
CA ASP A 908 14.79 25.00 23.27
C ASP A 908 15.32 24.03 24.34
N ASP A 909 14.41 23.37 25.05
CA ASP A 909 14.76 22.50 26.16
C ASP A 909 15.58 21.29 25.72
N ALA A 910 15.35 20.74 24.52
CA ALA A 910 16.13 19.61 24.02
C ALA A 910 17.58 20.01 23.72
N THR A 911 17.83 21.21 23.18
CA THR A 911 19.17 21.78 23.02
C THR A 911 19.88 21.93 24.36
N LYS A 912 19.23 22.52 25.36
CA LYS A 912 19.82 22.67 26.71
C LYS A 912 20.15 21.30 27.30
N CYS A 913 19.24 20.33 27.17
CA CYS A 913 19.45 18.97 27.65
C CYS A 913 20.63 18.27 26.98
N ARG A 914 20.83 18.41 25.67
CA ARG A 914 22.05 17.89 25.00
C ARG A 914 23.33 18.55 25.53
N ALA A 915 23.32 19.88 25.72
CA ALA A 915 24.45 20.61 26.28
C ALA A 915 24.81 20.17 27.73
N MET A 916 23.81 19.82 28.55
CA MET A 916 24.04 19.24 29.88
C MET A 916 24.76 17.90 29.80
N LYS A 917 24.35 17.00 28.88
CA LYS A 917 24.99 15.69 28.71
C LYS A 917 26.41 15.78 28.18
N TYR A 918 26.65 16.67 27.21
CA TYR A 918 28.01 16.93 26.74
C TYR A 918 28.91 17.46 27.86
N SER A 919 28.37 18.32 28.74
CA SER A 919 29.13 18.84 29.89
C SER A 919 29.39 17.79 30.95
N PHE A 920 28.40 16.94 31.26
CA PHE A 920 28.60 15.79 32.14
C PHE A 920 29.75 14.91 31.65
N ALA A 921 29.77 14.63 30.34
CA ALA A 921 30.82 13.84 29.71
C ALA A 921 32.19 14.53 29.73
N ASP A 922 32.26 15.83 29.45
CA ASP A 922 33.50 16.62 29.52
C ASP A 922 34.06 16.69 30.96
N ILE A 923 33.20 16.79 31.99
CA ILE A 923 33.64 16.67 33.40
C ILE A 923 34.29 15.30 33.61
N GLY A 924 33.66 14.24 33.10
CA GLY A 924 34.24 12.90 33.13
C GLY A 924 35.62 12.84 32.49
N ASP A 925 35.83 13.45 31.32
CA ASP A 925 37.14 13.45 30.66
C ASP A 925 38.20 14.24 31.43
N ILE A 926 37.82 15.38 32.02
CA ILE A 926 38.69 16.18 32.90
C ILE A 926 39.11 15.33 34.10
N ILE A 927 38.16 14.66 34.76
CA ILE A 927 38.44 13.83 35.94
C ILE A 927 39.24 12.58 35.58
N LYS A 928 38.98 11.92 34.45
CA LYS A 928 39.73 10.75 33.97
C LYS A 928 41.13 11.10 33.45
N GLY A 929 41.36 12.35 33.05
CA GLY A 929 42.60 12.80 32.41
C GLY A 929 42.68 12.42 30.93
N THR A 930 41.52 12.43 30.25
CA THR A 930 41.35 12.14 28.82
C THR A 930 40.89 13.36 28.00
N ASP A 931 40.68 14.52 28.64
CA ASP A 931 40.26 15.76 27.97
C ASP A 931 41.26 16.19 26.88
N LEU A 932 40.75 16.56 25.71
CA LEU A 932 41.52 16.98 24.54
C LEU A 932 42.09 18.39 24.70
N TRP A 933 41.58 19.20 25.64
CA TRP A 933 42.00 20.59 25.87
C TRP A 933 42.99 20.73 27.04
N ASP A 934 43.98 19.85 27.09
CA ASP A 934 44.90 19.71 28.23
C ASP A 934 46.14 20.60 28.20
N GLN A 935 46.35 21.37 27.12
CA GLN A 935 47.50 22.26 27.02
C GLN A 935 47.23 23.65 27.57
N ASN A 936 45.97 24.03 27.72
CA ASN A 936 45.57 25.28 28.32
C ASN A 936 46.12 25.43 29.74
N LYS A 937 46.62 26.62 30.10
CA LYS A 937 47.13 26.88 31.45
C LYS A 937 46.17 26.48 32.58
N GLY A 938 44.89 26.84 32.48
CA GLY A 938 43.89 26.51 33.50
C GLY A 938 43.69 25.00 33.61
N GLU A 939 43.56 24.31 32.47
CA GLU A 939 43.42 22.86 32.48
C GLU A 939 44.67 22.15 33.01
N LYS A 940 45.88 22.63 32.69
CA LYS A 940 47.13 22.13 33.28
C LYS A 940 47.15 22.26 34.79
N ASP A 941 46.63 23.36 35.33
CA ASP A 941 46.51 23.56 36.77
C ASP A 941 45.47 22.61 37.37
N THR A 942 44.32 22.42 36.73
CA THR A 942 43.32 21.41 37.12
C THR A 942 43.90 20.00 37.13
N GLN A 943 44.57 19.56 36.07
CA GLN A 943 45.15 18.22 35.97
C GLN A 943 46.23 18.00 37.04
N ARG A 944 47.11 18.98 37.27
CA ARG A 944 48.11 18.92 38.35
C ARG A 944 47.47 18.78 39.73
N ASN A 945 46.41 19.53 40.00
CA ASN A 945 45.70 19.45 41.27
C ASN A 945 45.01 18.09 41.45
N LEU A 946 44.39 17.57 40.40
CA LEU A 946 43.78 16.24 40.41
C LEU A 946 44.85 15.15 40.65
N GLU A 947 45.98 15.20 39.95
CA GLU A 947 47.09 14.26 40.17
C GLU A 947 47.53 14.22 41.64
N GLN A 948 47.72 15.39 42.27
CA GLN A 948 48.09 15.47 43.69
C GLN A 948 47.02 14.92 44.64
N ILE A 949 45.74 15.06 44.29
CA ILE A 949 44.65 14.54 45.12
C ILE A 949 44.54 13.02 44.97
N PHE A 950 44.65 12.52 43.74
CA PHE A 950 44.58 11.10 43.46
C PHE A 950 45.79 10.33 44.02
N GLU A 951 46.96 10.97 44.13
CA GLU A 951 48.08 10.45 44.92
C GLU A 951 47.66 10.19 46.38
N LYS A 952 47.04 11.18 47.03
CA LYS A 952 46.58 11.06 48.42
C LYS A 952 45.48 10.02 48.58
N ILE A 953 44.54 9.93 47.63
CA ILE A 953 43.49 8.90 47.62
C ILE A 953 44.12 7.52 47.48
N LYS A 954 45.10 7.36 46.59
CA LYS A 954 45.80 6.09 46.37
C LYS A 954 46.49 5.61 47.65
N ASP A 955 47.16 6.49 48.39
CA ASP A 955 47.86 6.13 49.62
C ASP A 955 46.93 5.50 50.68
N GLU A 956 45.65 5.87 50.69
CA GLU A 956 44.63 5.32 51.60
C GLU A 956 44.05 3.97 51.15
N LEU A 957 44.21 3.59 49.88
CA LEU A 957 43.60 2.37 49.30
C LEU A 957 44.43 1.09 49.54
N GLY A 958 45.60 1.20 50.16
CA GLY A 958 46.47 0.08 50.50
C GLY A 958 46.88 -0.73 49.27
N SER A 959 46.77 -2.07 49.32
CA SER A 959 47.21 -2.98 48.25
C SER A 959 46.22 -3.15 47.09
N LYS A 960 45.09 -2.43 47.05
CA LYS A 960 44.04 -2.63 46.03
C LYS A 960 44.43 -2.15 44.63
N TYR A 961 45.33 -1.16 44.55
CA TYR A 961 45.87 -0.64 43.30
C TYR A 961 47.40 -0.87 43.29
N THR A 962 47.87 -1.86 42.52
CA THR A 962 49.29 -2.22 42.38
C THR A 962 49.67 -2.28 40.89
N GLY A 963 50.91 -1.92 40.54
CA GLY A 963 51.38 -1.93 39.14
C GLY A 963 51.21 -0.59 38.40
N ASP A 964 51.08 -0.59 37.07
CA ASP A 964 51.05 0.64 36.25
C ASP A 964 49.89 1.61 36.59
N GLU A 965 48.83 1.09 37.22
CA GLU A 965 47.69 1.85 37.76
C GLU A 965 48.09 2.86 38.87
N THR A 966 49.30 2.73 39.40
CA THR A 966 49.85 3.52 40.52
C THR A 966 50.77 4.67 40.10
N LYS A 967 50.99 4.87 38.80
CA LYS A 967 51.88 5.92 38.28
C LYS A 967 51.08 7.20 37.97
N PRO A 968 51.60 8.40 38.27
CA PRO A 968 51.04 9.64 37.73
C PRO A 968 50.89 9.54 36.21
N PRO A 969 49.74 9.92 35.64
CA PRO A 969 48.68 10.72 36.24
C PRO A 969 47.50 9.91 36.82
N TYR A 970 47.73 8.67 37.28
CA TYR A 970 46.76 7.80 37.97
C TYR A 970 45.50 7.45 37.15
N LYS A 971 45.62 7.34 35.82
CA LYS A 971 44.46 7.24 34.90
C LYS A 971 43.45 6.14 35.25
N GLN A 972 43.93 4.95 35.66
CA GLN A 972 43.04 3.85 36.02
C GLN A 972 42.24 4.16 37.30
N LEU A 973 42.92 4.57 38.38
CA LEU A 973 42.27 4.98 39.63
C LEU A 973 41.28 6.13 39.42
N ARG A 974 41.65 7.12 38.59
CA ARG A 974 40.78 8.24 38.23
C ARG A 974 39.52 7.79 37.49
N SER A 975 39.65 6.80 36.61
CA SER A 975 38.54 6.21 35.86
C SER A 975 37.61 5.39 36.76
N ASP A 976 38.18 4.62 37.67
CA ASP A 976 37.42 3.85 38.66
C ASP A 976 36.71 4.76 39.67
N TRP A 977 37.35 5.85 40.08
CA TRP A 977 36.74 6.85 40.95
C TRP A 977 35.60 7.58 40.24
N TRP A 978 35.77 7.95 38.97
CA TRP A 978 34.70 8.51 38.17
C TRP A 978 33.51 7.55 38.10
N GLU A 979 33.73 6.27 37.74
CA GLU A 979 32.65 5.29 37.65
C GLU A 979 31.91 5.08 38.99
N ALA A 980 32.62 5.12 40.12
CA ALA A 980 32.04 5.00 41.44
C ALA A 980 31.20 6.22 41.89
N ASN A 981 31.30 7.37 41.21
CA ASN A 981 30.71 8.64 41.67
C ASN A 981 29.91 9.42 40.61
N ARG A 982 29.97 9.00 39.34
CA ARG A 982 29.36 9.70 38.19
C ARG A 982 27.84 9.88 38.32
N ASP A 983 27.15 8.99 39.02
CA ASP A 983 25.73 9.13 39.34
C ASP A 983 25.48 10.34 40.26
N GLN A 984 26.26 10.50 41.32
CA GLN A 984 26.18 11.66 42.21
C GLN A 984 26.51 12.97 41.47
N VAL A 985 27.47 12.93 40.54
CA VAL A 985 27.81 14.09 39.68
C VAL A 985 26.61 14.49 38.81
N TRP A 986 25.91 13.52 38.24
CA TRP A 986 24.68 13.80 37.49
C TRP A 986 23.56 14.33 38.40
N GLU A 987 23.38 13.78 39.60
CA GLU A 987 22.44 14.32 40.59
C GLU A 987 22.70 15.80 40.90
N ALA A 988 23.96 16.21 41.01
CA ALA A 988 24.33 17.62 41.22
C ALA A 988 23.92 18.52 40.04
N MET A 989 24.10 18.04 38.81
CA MET A 989 23.62 18.76 37.62
C MET A 989 22.09 18.87 37.60
N LYS A 990 21.37 17.83 38.07
CA LYS A 990 19.90 17.82 38.07
C LYS A 990 19.27 18.93 38.91
N CYS A 991 19.98 19.48 39.89
CA CYS A 991 19.51 20.60 40.71
C CYS A 991 19.03 21.81 39.89
N HIS A 992 19.57 22.01 38.67
CA HIS A 992 19.22 23.14 37.80
C HIS A 992 18.44 22.75 36.53
N ILE A 993 18.13 21.47 36.29
CA ILE A 993 17.46 21.01 35.05
C ILE A 993 15.99 20.61 35.24
N ASN A 994 15.47 20.64 36.47
CA ASN A 994 14.12 20.17 36.83
C ASN A 994 12.94 20.93 36.19
N ASP A 995 13.19 22.01 35.46
CA ASP A 995 12.19 22.77 34.72
C ASP A 995 12.29 22.54 33.20
N LEU A 996 13.34 21.88 32.72
CA LEU A 996 13.55 21.56 31.31
C LEU A 996 12.72 20.34 30.90
N LYS A 997 11.94 20.48 29.82
CA LYS A 997 11.06 19.42 29.30
C LYS A 997 11.47 19.03 27.88
N ASP A 998 12.38 18.06 27.79
CA ASP A 998 12.72 17.44 26.50
C ASP A 998 11.70 16.33 26.15
N LEU A 999 10.72 16.70 25.32
CA LEU A 999 9.64 15.83 24.83
C LEU A 999 10.08 14.84 23.74
N SER A 1000 11.35 14.89 23.29
CA SER A 1000 11.85 14.09 22.16
C SER A 1000 12.19 12.65 22.51
N ILE A 1001 12.30 12.32 23.81
CA ILE A 1001 12.77 11.01 24.28
C ILE A 1001 11.71 10.30 25.16
N ASP A 1002 10.74 11.00 25.75
CA ASP A 1002 9.55 10.41 26.39
C ASP A 1002 8.43 11.45 26.57
N LYS A 1003 7.15 11.08 26.37
CA LYS A 1003 5.98 11.95 26.62
C LYS A 1003 5.57 11.95 28.11
N SER A 1004 6.21 11.15 28.95
CA SER A 1004 6.07 11.20 30.41
C SER A 1004 7.02 12.23 31.05
N LYS A 1005 6.65 12.77 32.21
CA LYS A 1005 7.17 13.99 32.87
C LYS A 1005 8.67 13.98 33.32
N SER A 1006 9.62 13.54 32.50
CA SER A 1006 11.05 13.41 32.88
C SER A 1006 11.94 14.56 32.39
N HIS A 1007 12.72 15.16 33.30
CA HIS A 1007 13.62 16.29 33.03
C HIS A 1007 14.85 15.84 32.23
N CYS A 1008 15.03 16.40 31.02
CA CYS A 1008 16.02 15.96 30.03
C CYS A 1008 15.98 14.44 29.73
N GLY A 1009 14.85 13.80 30.04
CA GLY A 1009 14.75 12.52 30.78
C GLY A 1009 15.98 11.64 30.98
N TYR A 1010 16.72 12.06 31.98
CA TYR A 1010 17.54 11.20 32.79
C TYR A 1010 17.08 11.36 34.24
N SER A 1011 15.77 11.20 34.46
CA SER A 1011 15.15 11.31 35.79
C SER A 1011 15.46 10.10 36.67
N ASP A 1012 15.75 8.95 36.06
CA ASP A 1012 15.90 7.64 36.69
C ASP A 1012 17.23 6.92 36.40
N HIS A 1013 18.13 7.49 35.57
CA HIS A 1013 19.44 6.91 35.25
C HIS A 1013 20.47 7.96 34.82
N THR A 1014 21.76 7.64 34.93
CA THR A 1014 22.88 8.50 34.53
C THR A 1014 23.12 8.44 33.00
N PRO A 1015 23.42 9.56 32.31
CA PRO A 1015 23.75 9.57 30.88
C PRO A 1015 24.90 8.64 30.53
N LEU A 1016 24.91 8.01 29.35
CA LEU A 1016 26.03 7.17 28.89
C LEU A 1016 27.03 7.94 28.03
N ASP A 1017 26.79 9.24 27.83
CA ASP A 1017 27.54 10.06 26.90
C ASP A 1017 29.03 10.10 27.27
N ASP A 1018 29.44 9.98 28.54
CA ASP A 1018 30.82 9.93 29.06
C ASP A 1018 31.66 8.72 28.59
N TYR A 1019 31.01 7.71 27.99
CA TYR A 1019 31.63 6.52 27.40
C TYR A 1019 31.86 6.60 25.89
N ILE A 1020 31.42 7.68 25.24
CA ILE A 1020 31.66 7.95 23.81
C ILE A 1020 32.90 8.84 23.68
N PRO A 1021 33.98 8.48 22.95
CA PRO A 1021 35.20 9.28 22.89
C PRO A 1021 34.96 10.78 22.64
N GLN A 1022 35.67 11.64 23.37
CA GLN A 1022 35.41 13.09 23.38
C GLN A 1022 35.45 13.72 21.97
N ARG A 1023 36.39 13.27 21.13
CA ARG A 1023 36.51 13.70 19.73
C ARG A 1023 35.21 13.48 18.93
N LEU A 1024 34.54 12.34 19.13
CA LEU A 1024 33.28 12.00 18.45
C LEU A 1024 32.09 12.80 19.03
N ARG A 1025 32.09 13.07 20.34
CA ARG A 1025 31.09 13.94 20.98
C ARG A 1025 31.17 15.36 20.44
N TRP A 1026 32.37 15.94 20.42
CA TRP A 1026 32.59 17.30 19.91
C TRP A 1026 32.30 17.42 18.41
N MET A 1027 32.62 16.39 17.62
CA MET A 1027 32.20 16.32 16.20
C MET A 1027 30.67 16.36 16.05
N THR A 1028 29.94 15.64 16.90
CA THR A 1028 28.47 15.62 16.88
C THR A 1028 27.88 16.98 17.30
N GLU A 1029 28.43 17.59 18.35
CA GLU A 1029 28.04 18.93 18.81
C GLU A 1029 28.35 19.99 17.74
N TRP A 1030 29.50 19.89 17.06
CA TRP A 1030 29.88 20.78 15.95
C TRP A 1030 28.86 20.73 14.80
N ALA A 1031 28.43 19.51 14.41
CA ALA A 1031 27.44 19.33 13.35
C ALA A 1031 26.07 19.91 13.73
N GLU A 1032 25.66 19.78 15.00
CA GLU A 1032 24.44 20.41 15.51
C GLU A 1032 24.51 21.94 15.39
N TRP A 1033 25.63 22.54 15.79
CA TRP A 1033 25.84 23.98 15.70
C TRP A 1033 25.87 24.48 14.25
N TYR A 1034 26.56 23.77 13.36
CA TYR A 1034 26.56 24.09 11.93
C TYR A 1034 25.15 24.14 11.36
N CYS A 1035 24.33 23.12 11.63
CA CYS A 1035 22.94 23.05 11.16
C CYS A 1035 22.11 24.25 11.65
N LYS A 1036 22.31 24.68 12.89
CA LYS A 1036 21.61 25.84 13.45
C LYS A 1036 22.06 27.16 12.80
N VAL A 1037 23.37 27.35 12.61
CA VAL A 1037 23.93 28.52 11.93
C VAL A 1037 23.48 28.57 10.47
N GLN A 1038 23.53 27.43 9.77
CA GLN A 1038 23.11 27.30 8.38
C GLN A 1038 21.61 27.59 8.22
N LYS A 1039 20.76 27.07 9.09
CA LYS A 1039 19.32 27.33 9.09
C LYS A 1039 19.05 28.83 9.18
N LYS A 1040 19.63 29.51 10.17
CA LYS A 1040 19.45 30.95 10.36
C LYS A 1040 19.97 31.76 9.17
N ALA A 1041 21.17 31.45 8.67
CA ALA A 1041 21.72 32.12 7.51
C ALA A 1041 20.85 31.90 6.26
N TYR A 1042 20.26 30.72 6.11
CA TYR A 1042 19.34 30.39 5.03
C TYR A 1042 18.01 31.14 5.13
N GLU A 1043 17.45 31.31 6.33
CA GLU A 1043 16.24 32.11 6.55
C GLU A 1043 16.47 33.59 6.19
N GLU A 1044 17.63 34.15 6.57
CA GLU A 1044 18.04 35.51 6.16
C GLU A 1044 18.18 35.62 4.63
N LEU A 1045 18.78 34.61 3.98
CA LEU A 1045 18.88 34.52 2.53
C LEU A 1045 17.50 34.49 1.86
N VAL A 1046 16.59 33.62 2.35
CA VAL A 1046 15.23 33.50 1.82
C VAL A 1046 14.48 34.82 1.98
N LYS A 1047 14.64 35.51 3.11
CA LYS A 1047 14.04 36.83 3.35
C LYS A 1047 14.59 37.87 2.37
N GLY A 1048 15.91 37.94 2.19
CA GLY A 1048 16.57 38.86 1.25
C GLY A 1048 16.22 38.60 -0.22
N CYS A 1049 15.90 37.35 -0.57
CA CYS A 1049 15.55 36.94 -1.94
C CYS A 1049 14.04 36.77 -2.19
N LYS A 1050 13.17 37.02 -1.19
CA LYS A 1050 11.73 36.71 -1.25
C LYS A 1050 11.05 37.38 -2.44
N GLU A 1051 11.33 38.66 -2.68
CA GLU A 1051 10.73 39.40 -3.78
C GLU A 1051 11.28 38.99 -5.15
N CYS A 1052 12.56 38.60 -5.22
CA CYS A 1052 13.20 38.11 -6.45
C CYS A 1052 12.68 36.71 -6.85
N LYS A 1053 12.28 35.87 -5.88
CA LYS A 1053 11.69 34.54 -6.15
C LYS A 1053 10.22 34.57 -6.61
N GLY A 1054 9.51 35.69 -6.46
CA GLY A 1054 8.08 35.83 -6.79
C GLY A 1054 7.77 36.44 -8.16
N GLY A 1055 8.77 36.76 -8.99
CA GLY A 1055 8.57 37.44 -10.28
C GLY A 1055 9.83 37.46 -11.18
N LYS A 1056 9.81 38.28 -12.25
CA LYS A 1056 10.99 38.48 -13.12
C LYS A 1056 11.99 39.40 -12.44
N CYS A 1057 13.13 38.85 -12.03
CA CYS A 1057 14.22 39.57 -11.36
C CYS A 1057 15.30 39.90 -12.41
N MET A 1058 15.42 41.16 -12.81
CA MET A 1058 16.34 41.60 -13.86
C MET A 1058 17.67 42.10 -13.27
N ASN A 1059 18.76 41.88 -14.00
CA ASN A 1059 20.08 42.34 -13.61
C ASN A 1059 20.12 43.89 -13.51
N GLY A 1060 20.59 44.42 -12.38
CA GLY A 1060 20.61 45.85 -12.07
C GLY A 1060 19.40 46.38 -11.28
N ASP A 1061 18.35 45.58 -11.08
CA ASP A 1061 17.21 45.94 -10.21
C ASP A 1061 17.66 45.92 -8.73
N PRO A 1062 17.29 46.93 -7.90
CA PRO A 1062 17.54 46.93 -6.46
C PRO A 1062 17.20 45.62 -5.74
N LYS A 1063 16.14 44.92 -6.17
CA LYS A 1063 15.71 43.64 -5.60
C LYS A 1063 16.66 42.49 -5.96
N CYS A 1064 17.20 42.50 -7.18
CA CYS A 1064 18.22 41.56 -7.63
C CYS A 1064 19.53 41.78 -6.87
N THR A 1065 19.97 43.04 -6.75
CA THR A 1065 21.16 43.41 -5.98
C THR A 1065 21.05 43.01 -4.50
N THR A 1066 19.87 43.22 -3.89
CA THR A 1066 19.62 42.80 -2.50
C THR A 1066 19.73 41.28 -2.33
N CYS A 1067 19.17 40.51 -3.26
CA CYS A 1067 19.28 39.05 -3.23
C CYS A 1067 20.72 38.57 -3.48
N MET A 1068 21.46 39.19 -4.40
CA MET A 1068 22.88 38.87 -4.64
C MET A 1068 23.73 39.11 -3.40
N SER A 1069 23.54 40.25 -2.71
CA SER A 1069 24.22 40.54 -1.45
C SER A 1069 23.85 39.53 -0.36
N ALA A 1070 22.58 39.13 -0.26
CA ALA A 1070 22.15 38.10 0.68
C ALA A 1070 22.79 36.73 0.37
N CYS A 1071 22.93 36.36 -0.91
CA CYS A 1071 23.67 35.15 -1.34
C CYS A 1071 25.15 35.21 -0.95
N ALA A 1072 25.80 36.36 -1.15
CA ALA A 1072 27.21 36.55 -0.80
C ALA A 1072 27.43 36.46 0.72
N GLU A 1073 26.55 37.08 1.52
CA GLU A 1073 26.58 36.99 2.98
C GLU A 1073 26.33 35.56 3.48
N TYR A 1074 25.38 34.84 2.88
CA TYR A 1074 25.18 33.42 3.19
C TYR A 1074 26.46 32.61 2.94
N TRP A 1075 27.06 32.76 1.75
CA TRP A 1075 28.29 32.03 1.41
C TRP A 1075 29.42 32.35 2.38
N LYS A 1076 29.63 33.64 2.69
CA LYS A 1076 30.64 34.11 3.65
C LYS A 1076 30.47 33.48 5.03
N LYS A 1077 29.22 33.35 5.52
CA LYS A 1077 28.93 32.69 6.82
C LYS A 1077 29.22 31.18 6.81
N ILE A 1078 29.04 30.49 5.68
CA ILE A 1078 29.22 29.03 5.60
C ILE A 1078 30.67 28.62 5.28
N GLN A 1079 31.46 29.49 4.65
CA GLN A 1079 32.84 29.19 4.25
C GLN A 1079 33.74 28.68 5.38
N PRO A 1080 33.81 29.33 6.57
CA PRO A 1080 34.67 28.86 7.65
C PRO A 1080 34.29 27.44 8.10
N TRP A 1081 32.99 27.16 8.25
CA TRP A 1081 32.48 25.85 8.66
C TRP A 1081 32.87 24.74 7.68
N LYS A 1082 32.86 25.02 6.37
CA LYS A 1082 33.33 24.06 5.37
C LYS A 1082 34.81 23.70 5.59
N GLN A 1083 35.67 24.68 5.84
CA GLN A 1083 37.10 24.43 6.07
C GLN A 1083 37.33 23.58 7.32
N GLN A 1084 36.57 23.82 8.40
CA GLN A 1084 36.65 23.02 9.62
C GLN A 1084 36.18 21.58 9.40
N TRP A 1085 35.08 21.40 8.65
CA TRP A 1085 34.57 20.07 8.33
C TRP A 1085 35.59 19.20 7.59
N GLU A 1086 36.32 19.77 6.62
CA GLU A 1086 37.32 18.98 5.88
C GLU A 1086 38.42 18.43 6.81
N LYS A 1087 38.90 19.23 7.78
CA LYS A 1087 39.88 18.74 8.77
C LYS A 1087 39.30 17.69 9.71
N ILE A 1088 38.08 17.92 10.24
CA ILE A 1088 37.39 16.98 11.12
C ILE A 1088 37.18 15.64 10.41
N LYS A 1089 36.73 15.70 9.15
CA LYS A 1089 36.50 14.54 8.28
C LYS A 1089 37.79 13.80 7.97
N GLU A 1090 38.87 14.51 7.63
CA GLU A 1090 40.18 13.90 7.37
C GLU A 1090 40.67 13.11 8.57
N LYS A 1091 40.61 13.70 9.77
CA LYS A 1091 41.03 13.03 11.00
C LYS A 1091 40.13 11.85 11.36
N TYR A 1092 38.80 11.99 11.23
CA TYR A 1092 37.87 10.88 11.44
C TYR A 1092 38.18 9.69 10.51
N ASN A 1093 38.47 9.96 9.23
CA ASN A 1093 38.80 8.92 8.26
C ASN A 1093 40.11 8.19 8.61
N ASP A 1094 41.14 8.90 9.07
CA ASP A 1094 42.39 8.28 9.56
C ASP A 1094 42.10 7.33 10.74
N LEU A 1095 41.37 7.80 11.74
CA LEU A 1095 41.03 6.99 12.93
C LEU A 1095 40.15 5.78 12.57
N TYR A 1096 39.15 5.98 11.72
CA TYR A 1096 38.26 4.92 11.26
C TYR A 1096 39.02 3.87 10.44
N LYS A 1097 39.94 4.28 9.56
CA LYS A 1097 40.80 3.37 8.81
C LYS A 1097 41.67 2.53 9.75
N ARG A 1098 42.34 3.16 10.72
CA ARG A 1098 43.14 2.45 11.73
C ARG A 1098 42.33 1.45 12.54
N ALA A 1099 41.06 1.75 12.82
CA ALA A 1099 40.16 0.85 13.53
C ALA A 1099 39.71 -0.36 12.70
N THR A 1100 39.79 -0.30 11.36
CA THR A 1100 39.18 -1.26 10.42
C THR A 1100 40.18 -2.05 9.57
N GLU A 1101 41.49 -1.89 9.80
CA GLU A 1101 42.57 -2.53 9.02
C GLU A 1101 42.56 -4.08 9.13
N SER A 1102 42.88 -4.79 8.05
CA SER A 1102 42.74 -6.25 7.87
C SER A 1102 43.66 -7.15 8.72
N GLY A 1103 44.31 -6.59 9.76
CA GLY A 1103 45.10 -7.33 10.76
C GLY A 1103 44.73 -7.00 12.21
N GLY A 1104 43.62 -6.28 12.43
CA GLY A 1104 43.23 -5.72 13.72
C GLY A 1104 43.58 -4.22 13.84
N PRO A 1105 43.04 -3.52 14.86
CA PRO A 1105 43.21 -2.08 14.97
C PRO A 1105 44.68 -1.68 15.16
N ILE A 1106 45.17 -0.77 14.30
CA ILE A 1106 46.53 -0.23 14.39
C ILE A 1106 46.60 0.74 15.58
N LYS A 1107 47.50 0.45 16.54
CA LYS A 1107 47.68 1.29 17.72
C LYS A 1107 48.16 2.70 17.36
N SER A 1108 47.59 3.71 18.00
CA SER A 1108 48.12 5.08 18.00
C SER A 1108 49.09 5.26 19.17
N ASN A 1109 50.13 6.05 18.95
CA ASN A 1109 51.01 6.52 20.04
C ASN A 1109 50.36 7.66 20.84
N ASP A 1110 49.29 8.27 20.33
CA ASP A 1110 48.45 9.20 21.07
C ASP A 1110 47.34 8.42 21.80
N PRO A 1111 47.34 8.37 23.15
CA PRO A 1111 46.33 7.65 23.92
C PRO A 1111 44.89 8.12 23.68
N LYS A 1112 44.68 9.39 23.31
CA LYS A 1112 43.33 9.95 23.09
C LYS A 1112 42.78 9.53 21.73
N ASP A 1113 43.65 9.43 20.73
CA ASP A 1113 43.28 8.84 19.44
C ASP A 1113 43.09 7.32 19.57
N GLN A 1114 43.86 6.66 20.44
CA GLN A 1114 43.71 5.24 20.74
C GLN A 1114 42.32 4.91 21.32
N GLU A 1115 41.79 5.73 22.23
CA GLU A 1115 40.43 5.58 22.77
C GLU A 1115 39.35 5.65 21.66
N ALA A 1116 39.52 6.59 20.70
CA ALA A 1116 38.62 6.68 19.55
C ALA A 1116 38.72 5.45 18.62
N ILE A 1117 39.94 4.95 18.38
CA ILE A 1117 40.17 3.74 17.58
C ILE A 1117 39.52 2.52 18.23
N GLU A 1118 39.66 2.34 19.53
CA GLU A 1118 39.08 1.22 20.28
C GLU A 1118 37.54 1.26 20.24
N PHE A 1119 36.95 2.42 20.45
CA PHE A 1119 35.50 2.61 20.34
C PHE A 1119 34.99 2.30 18.93
N LEU A 1120 35.64 2.84 17.89
CA LEU A 1120 35.27 2.59 16.49
C LEU A 1120 35.46 1.12 16.10
N SER A 1121 36.47 0.45 16.65
CA SER A 1121 36.69 -0.99 16.45
C SER A 1121 35.58 -1.82 17.09
N LYS A 1122 35.16 -1.51 18.33
CA LYS A 1122 34.00 -2.15 18.97
C LYS A 1122 32.71 -1.92 18.18
N LEU A 1123 32.51 -0.70 17.67
CA LEU A 1123 31.39 -0.35 16.81
C LEU A 1123 31.39 -1.15 15.50
N GLN A 1124 32.56 -1.32 14.87
CA GLN A 1124 32.72 -2.15 13.66
C GLN A 1124 32.49 -3.64 13.94
N LYS A 1125 33.05 -4.20 15.03
CA LYS A 1125 32.90 -5.63 15.35
C LYS A 1125 31.43 -6.04 15.45
N LYS A 1126 30.59 -5.19 16.05
CA LYS A 1126 29.14 -5.43 16.12
C LYS A 1126 28.41 -5.29 14.77
N PHE A 1127 29.04 -4.66 13.78
CA PHE A 1127 28.54 -4.58 12.41
C PHE A 1127 28.88 -5.83 11.57
N VAL A 1128 29.88 -6.64 11.96
CA VAL A 1128 30.43 -7.76 11.16
C VAL A 1128 29.87 -9.15 11.54
N VAL A 1129 29.01 -9.28 12.56
CA VAL A 1129 28.49 -10.61 12.96
C VAL A 1129 27.34 -11.05 12.05
N GLY A 1130 27.71 -11.53 10.86
CA GLY A 1130 26.85 -12.21 9.88
C GLY A 1130 27.53 -13.42 9.22
N ASP A 1131 28.72 -13.82 9.65
CA ASP A 1131 29.43 -15.01 9.17
C ASP A 1131 30.02 -15.80 10.35
N GLU A 1132 29.31 -16.83 10.81
CA GLU A 1132 29.89 -18.07 11.32
C GLU A 1132 28.99 -19.25 10.90
N CYS A 1133 29.08 -19.62 9.63
CA CYS A 1133 29.42 -21.00 9.34
C CYS A 1133 30.91 -21.13 9.61
N MET A 1134 31.30 -21.70 10.76
CA MET A 1134 32.63 -22.29 10.89
C MET A 1134 32.53 -23.80 10.73
N ASP A 1135 33.29 -24.26 9.74
CA ASP A 1135 33.51 -25.63 9.34
C ASP A 1135 33.87 -26.55 10.51
N PHE A 1136 33.31 -27.75 10.48
CA PHE A 1136 33.91 -28.92 11.11
C PHE A 1136 35.00 -29.46 10.17
N THR A 1137 36.27 -29.24 10.53
CA THR A 1137 37.37 -30.21 10.39
C THR A 1137 38.25 -30.16 11.62
#